data_AF-A0A022Q2F6-F1
#
_entry.id   AF-A0A022Q2F6-F1
#
_cell.length_a   1.000
_cell.length_b   1.000
_cell.length_c   1.000
_cell.angle_alpha   90.00
_cell.angle_beta   90.00
_cell.angle_gamma   90.00
#
_symmetry.space_group_name_H-M   'P 1'
#
loop_
_entity.id
_entity.type
_entity.pdbx_description
1 polymer ?
#
loop_
_entity_poly.entity_id
_entity_poly.type
_entity_poly.pdbx_seq_one_letter_code
_entity_poly.pdbx_strand_id
1 'polypeptide(L)'
;MDLTRDVDSTALHDKLDEPTPWIGLYIATTSLVCTLAMAADASIGFRSKELWFPCKYFTLNAFSLTLLAVTMKLPLDLTSFTIQDDDKLARISSLVFMSTAMANFTTSLWSMTDNEIVLNLAALALLVLTVFGNVAVHIMHLLHFYDVHSIMEEQIVCAVFMLFLLLTLCFSAVMLPTAKRQIHLAYCETRRKISNDKKVVWGNFSDGELKIAVTRYWVMAQTGSSQFVIARSVTCVASGLMCLLMGLTLLQVETRKFSYEGKVSSNYKWSIKLILLVQTIGVAVGGIAPVIRWFVAARFKSSKIGHRSFRDELKVESYWTERLVQWRDRPVPLKIRHHIYRKLLHHAKGLLLNSCIRVQITIVWASKLVLLISALYEESRTGAEPDYSGYVLLLEGESQLPQKTLRNICNEVDKLIRRGKKKQWKNLIDFLNKSGNFNGVREFDTNQKPPNCWSMPIVTLTSIAISLPKVTNDTANRLLSVVSGGLYFAKLIEKTLNKNGDLAVIRHAADVIWVGVEFYQTWQDVDLRRESLKSQSHETTLQNLSNNAQTIVDDFLSATRGDPLMQNPLNWPVEIIAARSMYRVTQTILQTHTNNVGQNDEELFERLSVMISSILAACLTNLVSVIIFKCHSDVIEEREESVRQAAILLGQSDEILKILQPRGLPGIDPKEAAYIDSWRAFMAASSSNVQEQFTTFNTKKKLSGIVFYDQDFVKCPSSCSKLEYGFVVLYLLESKTDAGGFNSIKRPPLFNISRFFRIQARKITFLNNFKNFFALTEKNNCSADTSLPFFDSIAVAFQDYDRH
;
A
#
# COMPACT_ATOMS: atom_id res chain seq x y z
N MET A 1 61.84 -0.64 -43.71
CA MET A 1 61.14 0.66 -43.82
C MET A 1 59.98 0.76 -42.81
N ASP A 2 60.16 0.21 -41.59
CA ASP A 2 59.00 -0.30 -40.83
C ASP A 2 58.79 0.38 -39.47
N LEU A 3 59.84 0.90 -38.82
CA LEU A 3 59.70 1.59 -37.52
C LEU A 3 58.72 2.78 -37.57
N THR A 4 58.66 3.51 -38.68
CA THR A 4 57.69 4.62 -38.83
C THR A 4 56.26 4.12 -38.87
N ARG A 5 56.01 2.90 -39.37
CA ARG A 5 54.67 2.34 -39.53
C ARG A 5 54.08 1.86 -38.21
N ASP A 6 54.91 1.40 -37.27
CA ASP A 6 54.50 1.08 -35.90
C ASP A 6 54.36 2.33 -35.02
N VAL A 7 55.15 3.38 -35.26
CA VAL A 7 54.97 4.68 -34.59
C VAL A 7 53.68 5.37 -35.04
N ASP A 8 53.37 5.36 -36.34
CA ASP A 8 52.10 5.90 -36.85
C ASP A 8 50.89 5.06 -36.39
N SER A 9 51.01 3.72 -36.31
CA SER A 9 49.91 2.86 -35.85
C SER A 9 49.62 3.04 -34.35
N THR A 10 50.65 3.14 -33.51
CA THR A 10 50.49 3.40 -32.07
C THR A 10 49.99 4.81 -31.80
N ALA A 11 50.50 5.85 -32.48
CA ALA A 11 50.01 7.21 -32.35
C ALA A 11 48.56 7.39 -32.85
N LEU A 12 48.14 6.62 -33.86
CA LEU A 12 46.74 6.55 -34.29
C LEU A 12 45.85 5.84 -33.26
N HIS A 13 46.35 4.77 -32.65
CA HIS A 13 45.63 4.02 -31.62
C HIS A 13 45.41 4.87 -30.35
N ASP A 14 46.44 5.57 -29.86
CA ASP A 14 46.33 6.48 -28.71
C ASP A 14 45.31 7.61 -28.93
N LYS A 15 45.18 8.10 -30.18
CA LYS A 15 44.14 9.07 -30.58
C LYS A 15 42.73 8.47 -30.62
N LEU A 16 42.60 7.20 -31.01
CA LEU A 16 41.32 6.48 -30.97
C LEU A 16 40.91 6.12 -29.53
N ASP A 17 41.87 5.99 -28.61
CA ASP A 17 41.68 5.77 -27.16
C ASP A 17 41.64 7.05 -26.30
N GLU A 18 41.65 8.24 -26.91
CA GLU A 18 41.45 9.51 -26.20
C GLU A 18 40.03 9.64 -25.57
N PRO A 19 38.91 9.22 -26.20
CA PRO A 19 37.58 9.30 -25.61
C PRO A 19 37.21 8.13 -24.67
N THR A 20 37.97 7.03 -24.63
CA THR A 20 37.56 5.83 -23.87
C THR A 20 37.48 6.03 -22.34
N PRO A 21 38.31 6.87 -21.68
CA PRO A 21 38.13 7.18 -20.25
C PRO A 21 36.86 7.98 -19.95
N TRP A 22 36.39 8.81 -20.89
CA TRP A 22 35.12 9.53 -20.76
C TRP A 22 33.92 8.59 -20.89
N ILE A 23 34.02 7.57 -21.76
CA ILE A 23 33.04 6.48 -21.82
C ILE A 23 33.01 5.72 -20.50
N GLY A 24 34.17 5.44 -19.90
CA GLY A 24 34.25 4.76 -18.59
C GLY A 24 33.68 5.59 -17.43
N LEU A 25 33.91 6.91 -17.43
CA LEU A 25 33.28 7.82 -16.48
C LEU A 25 31.73 7.81 -16.59
N TYR A 26 31.19 7.72 -17.81
CA TYR A 26 29.74 7.60 -18.03
C TYR A 26 29.18 6.28 -17.46
N ILE A 27 29.87 5.15 -17.69
CA ILE A 27 29.54 3.83 -17.11
C ILE A 27 29.54 3.88 -15.58
N ALA A 28 30.57 4.48 -14.98
CA ALA A 28 30.65 4.64 -13.52
C ALA A 28 29.53 5.56 -12.98
N THR A 29 29.17 6.61 -13.71
CA THR A 29 28.09 7.53 -13.32
C THR A 29 26.72 6.85 -13.34
N THR A 30 26.39 6.06 -14.36
CA THR A 30 25.13 5.30 -14.36
C THR A 30 25.12 4.18 -13.31
N SER A 31 26.26 3.52 -13.09
CA SER A 31 26.44 2.56 -11.99
C SER A 31 26.12 3.20 -10.63
N LEU A 32 26.56 4.45 -10.42
CA LEU A 32 26.31 5.19 -9.18
C LEU A 32 24.83 5.56 -9.01
N VAL A 33 24.16 6.01 -10.07
CA VAL A 33 22.71 6.33 -10.03
C VAL A 33 21.89 5.08 -9.69
N CYS A 34 22.17 3.94 -10.33
CA CYS A 34 21.55 2.65 -10.00
C CYS A 34 21.83 2.23 -8.54
N THR A 35 23.07 2.41 -8.08
CA THR A 35 23.48 2.12 -6.68
C THR A 35 22.73 2.98 -5.67
N LEU A 36 22.58 4.28 -5.93
CA LEU A 36 21.84 5.21 -5.06
C LEU A 36 20.34 4.87 -5.01
N ALA A 37 19.75 4.45 -6.13
CA ALA A 37 18.36 4.00 -6.16
C ALA A 37 18.15 2.71 -5.33
N MET A 38 19.04 1.72 -5.46
CA MET A 38 19.03 0.51 -4.61
C MET A 38 19.25 0.85 -3.13
N ALA A 39 20.16 1.78 -2.82
CA ALA A 39 20.41 2.26 -1.47
C ALA A 39 19.19 2.95 -0.84
N ALA A 40 18.41 3.68 -1.64
CA ALA A 40 17.19 4.36 -1.21
C ALA A 40 16.06 3.38 -0.89
N ASP A 41 15.86 2.33 -1.71
CA ASP A 41 14.90 1.25 -1.44
C ASP A 41 15.29 0.43 -0.20
N ALA A 42 16.58 0.07 -0.07
CA ALA A 42 17.11 -0.56 1.14
C ALA A 42 16.85 0.32 2.39
N SER A 43 17.10 1.63 2.28
CA SER A 43 16.84 2.60 3.35
C SER A 43 15.36 2.75 3.69
N ILE A 44 14.44 2.59 2.73
CA ILE A 44 12.99 2.54 3.01
C ILE A 44 12.66 1.31 3.86
N GLY A 45 13.05 0.10 3.43
CA GLY A 45 12.71 -1.14 4.13
C GLY A 45 13.22 -1.16 5.59
N PHE A 46 14.41 -0.65 5.85
CA PHE A 46 14.92 -0.48 7.22
C PHE A 46 14.12 0.55 8.04
N ARG A 47 13.65 1.65 7.43
CA ARG A 47 12.87 2.71 8.10
C ARG A 47 11.43 2.29 8.38
N SER A 48 10.79 1.56 7.46
CA SER A 48 9.43 1.03 7.63
C SER A 48 9.39 -0.26 8.47
N LYS A 49 10.53 -0.93 8.65
CA LYS A 49 10.68 -2.26 9.30
C LYS A 49 10.05 -3.41 8.50
N GLU A 50 9.88 -3.19 7.21
CA GLU A 50 9.27 -4.14 6.27
C GLU A 50 10.32 -5.14 5.79
N LEU A 51 10.30 -6.33 6.38
CA LEU A 51 11.31 -7.38 6.18
C LEU A 51 11.45 -7.88 4.73
N TRP A 52 10.50 -7.52 3.85
CA TRP A 52 10.50 -7.85 2.43
C TRP A 52 11.19 -6.79 1.54
N PHE A 53 11.48 -5.60 2.06
CA PHE A 53 12.09 -4.47 1.33
C PHE A 53 11.33 -4.11 0.04
N PRO A 54 10.31 -3.24 0.09
CA PRO A 54 9.62 -2.78 -1.12
C PRO A 54 10.57 -2.02 -2.05
N CYS A 55 10.39 -2.18 -3.37
CA CYS A 55 11.14 -1.45 -4.39
C CYS A 55 10.27 -0.33 -4.95
N LYS A 56 10.73 0.92 -4.81
CA LYS A 56 10.02 2.13 -5.24
C LYS A 56 10.88 3.02 -6.13
N TYR A 57 12.18 3.12 -5.85
CA TYR A 57 13.11 3.90 -6.66
C TYR A 57 13.77 3.06 -7.75
N PHE A 58 14.24 1.84 -7.44
CA PHE A 58 14.87 0.95 -8.40
C PHE A 58 13.85 -0.05 -8.99
N THR A 59 12.85 0.50 -9.68
CA THR A 59 11.82 -0.29 -10.37
C THR A 59 12.23 -0.65 -11.79
N LEU A 60 11.80 -1.80 -12.31
CA LEU A 60 12.06 -2.23 -13.69
C LEU A 60 11.21 -1.42 -14.69
N ASN A 61 11.79 -0.40 -15.31
CA ASN A 61 11.11 0.49 -16.25
C ASN A 61 12.10 0.97 -17.33
N ALA A 62 11.61 1.70 -18.34
CA ALA A 62 12.46 2.18 -19.44
C ALA A 62 13.69 2.98 -18.98
N PHE A 63 13.60 3.77 -17.90
CA PHE A 63 14.71 4.55 -17.36
C PHE A 63 15.76 3.68 -16.64
N SER A 64 15.35 2.72 -15.80
CA SER A 64 16.29 1.80 -15.16
C SER A 64 16.95 0.84 -16.18
N LEU A 65 16.23 0.48 -17.23
CA LEU A 65 16.73 -0.30 -18.36
C LEU A 65 17.78 0.47 -19.18
N THR A 66 17.58 1.76 -19.49
CA THR A 66 18.59 2.55 -20.20
C THR A 66 19.84 2.79 -19.34
N LEU A 67 19.68 3.07 -18.04
CA LEU A 67 20.81 3.16 -17.11
C LEU A 67 21.60 1.85 -17.03
N LEU A 68 20.94 0.68 -17.03
CA LEU A 68 21.61 -0.61 -17.07
C LEU A 68 22.26 -0.90 -18.43
N ALA A 69 21.63 -0.56 -19.55
CA ALA A 69 22.22 -0.71 -20.87
C ALA A 69 23.54 0.08 -21.01
N VAL A 70 23.60 1.30 -20.47
CA VAL A 70 24.84 2.07 -20.35
C VAL A 70 25.82 1.40 -19.39
N THR A 71 25.37 0.95 -18.22
CA THR A 71 26.22 0.31 -17.23
C THR A 71 26.84 -1.01 -17.75
N MET A 72 26.15 -1.71 -18.65
CA MET A 72 26.63 -2.91 -19.33
C MET A 72 27.49 -2.63 -20.57
N LYS A 73 27.82 -1.37 -20.88
CA LYS A 73 28.64 -1.05 -22.06
C LYS A 73 30.03 -1.70 -22.03
N LEU A 74 30.61 -1.96 -20.85
CA LEU A 74 31.90 -2.64 -20.73
C LEU A 74 31.86 -4.13 -21.18
N PRO A 75 31.00 -5.02 -20.64
CA PRO A 75 30.88 -6.38 -21.17
C PRO A 75 30.27 -6.46 -22.58
N LEU A 76 29.58 -5.40 -23.05
CA LEU A 76 29.12 -5.29 -24.44
C LEU A 76 30.25 -4.90 -25.42
N ASP A 77 31.33 -4.27 -24.96
CA ASP A 77 32.44 -3.94 -25.86
C ASP A 77 33.23 -5.20 -26.28
N LEU A 78 33.28 -5.41 -27.60
CA LEU A 78 34.04 -6.47 -28.26
C LEU A 78 35.33 -5.94 -28.88
N THR A 79 35.59 -4.63 -28.85
CA THR A 79 36.82 -4.05 -29.44
C THR A 79 38.02 -4.18 -28.50
N SER A 80 37.82 -4.03 -27.19
CA SER A 80 38.85 -4.34 -26.17
C SER A 80 39.00 -5.85 -25.92
N PHE A 81 39.68 -6.55 -26.82
CA PHE A 81 40.19 -7.93 -26.60
C PHE A 81 41.43 -7.96 -25.67
N THR A 82 41.60 -6.98 -24.79
CA THR A 82 42.79 -6.79 -23.94
C THR A 82 42.91 -7.89 -22.88
N ILE A 83 44.08 -8.54 -22.81
CA ILE A 83 44.37 -9.65 -21.88
C ILE A 83 44.71 -9.12 -20.47
N GLN A 84 44.15 -7.97 -20.08
CA GLN A 84 44.51 -7.21 -18.87
C GLN A 84 43.54 -7.49 -17.71
N ASP A 85 44.09 -7.71 -16.51
CA ASP A 85 43.31 -8.14 -15.34
C ASP A 85 42.51 -7.00 -14.66
N ASP A 86 42.74 -5.75 -15.05
CA ASP A 86 41.83 -4.63 -14.78
C ASP A 86 40.52 -4.76 -15.58
N ASP A 87 40.61 -4.98 -16.89
CA ASP A 87 39.44 -5.09 -17.76
C ASP A 87 38.62 -6.36 -17.47
N LYS A 88 39.28 -7.52 -17.27
CA LYS A 88 38.60 -8.79 -16.91
C LYS A 88 37.81 -8.67 -15.61
N LEU A 89 38.41 -8.10 -14.56
CA LEU A 89 37.75 -7.95 -13.25
C LEU A 89 36.56 -6.97 -13.34
N ALA A 90 36.71 -5.86 -14.06
CA ALA A 90 35.62 -4.91 -14.26
C ALA A 90 34.48 -5.50 -15.11
N ARG A 91 34.78 -6.34 -16.12
CA ARG A 91 33.78 -7.14 -16.85
C ARG A 91 33.03 -8.08 -15.88
N ILE A 92 33.73 -8.83 -15.02
CA ILE A 92 33.09 -9.70 -14.00
C ILE A 92 32.22 -8.89 -13.02
N SER A 93 32.71 -7.76 -12.50
CA SER A 93 31.93 -6.88 -11.61
C SER A 93 30.66 -6.36 -12.29
N SER A 94 30.72 -6.02 -13.58
CA SER A 94 29.53 -5.65 -14.37
C SER A 94 28.51 -6.80 -14.46
N LEU A 95 28.94 -8.05 -14.67
CA LEU A 95 28.02 -9.21 -14.72
C LEU A 95 27.34 -9.47 -13.36
N VAL A 96 28.08 -9.33 -12.26
CA VAL A 96 27.54 -9.48 -10.89
C VAL A 96 26.63 -8.32 -10.52
N PHE A 97 26.95 -7.10 -10.95
CA PHE A 97 26.11 -5.91 -10.78
C PHE A 97 24.78 -6.03 -11.52
N MET A 98 24.79 -6.47 -12.79
CA MET A 98 23.56 -6.74 -13.56
C MET A 98 22.66 -7.76 -12.87
N SER A 99 23.27 -8.83 -12.36
CA SER A 99 22.57 -9.93 -11.72
C SER A 99 21.99 -9.51 -10.35
N THR A 100 22.68 -8.63 -9.63
CA THR A 100 22.20 -7.96 -8.42
C THR A 100 21.03 -7.01 -8.70
N ALA A 101 21.11 -6.26 -9.80
CA ALA A 101 20.02 -5.38 -10.26
C ALA A 101 18.76 -6.19 -10.61
N MET A 102 18.90 -7.30 -11.34
CA MET A 102 17.80 -8.22 -11.67
C MET A 102 17.11 -8.79 -10.42
N ALA A 103 17.86 -9.23 -9.40
CA ALA A 103 17.26 -9.76 -8.18
C ALA A 103 16.46 -8.70 -7.39
N ASN A 104 16.84 -7.42 -7.49
CA ASN A 104 16.06 -6.31 -6.94
C ASN A 104 14.80 -6.02 -7.78
N PHE A 105 14.88 -6.10 -9.11
CA PHE A 105 13.73 -5.94 -9.99
C PHE A 105 12.61 -6.96 -9.76
N THR A 106 12.91 -8.17 -9.26
CA THR A 106 11.94 -9.22 -8.93
C THR A 106 10.73 -8.67 -8.15
N THR A 107 10.96 -7.82 -7.15
CA THR A 107 9.91 -7.20 -6.34
C THR A 107 9.11 -6.12 -7.06
N SER A 108 9.74 -5.38 -7.97
CA SER A 108 9.06 -4.33 -8.75
C SER A 108 8.11 -4.88 -9.81
N LEU A 109 8.39 -6.08 -10.33
CA LEU A 109 7.65 -6.75 -11.40
C LEU A 109 6.16 -6.96 -11.06
N TRP A 110 5.82 -7.23 -9.79
CA TRP A 110 4.42 -7.50 -9.39
C TRP A 110 3.58 -6.21 -9.24
N SER A 111 4.22 -5.07 -8.97
CA SER A 111 3.56 -3.75 -8.90
C SER A 111 3.13 -3.19 -10.27
N MET A 112 3.51 -3.84 -11.37
CA MET A 112 3.18 -3.43 -12.74
C MET A 112 1.89 -4.08 -13.25
N THR A 113 1.33 -3.50 -14.32
CA THR A 113 0.19 -4.06 -15.07
C THR A 113 0.64 -5.16 -16.05
N ASP A 114 -0.27 -6.07 -16.44
CA ASP A 114 0.04 -7.21 -17.34
C ASP A 114 0.75 -6.79 -18.65
N ASN A 115 0.49 -5.58 -19.16
CA ASN A 115 1.13 -5.05 -20.38
C ASN A 115 2.55 -4.53 -20.14
N GLU A 116 2.75 -3.75 -19.06
CA GLU A 116 4.07 -3.23 -18.67
C GLU A 116 5.04 -4.36 -18.31
N ILE A 117 4.54 -5.40 -17.63
CA ILE A 117 5.28 -6.63 -17.31
C ILE A 117 5.90 -7.22 -18.56
N VAL A 118 5.12 -7.39 -19.63
CA VAL A 118 5.59 -8.00 -20.89
C VAL A 118 6.63 -7.11 -21.58
N LEU A 119 6.38 -5.80 -21.69
CA LEU A 119 7.26 -4.86 -22.38
C LEU A 119 8.61 -4.67 -21.66
N ASN A 120 8.57 -4.37 -20.36
CA ASN A 120 9.77 -4.11 -19.57
C ASN A 120 10.63 -5.37 -19.41
N LEU A 121 10.01 -6.55 -19.29
CA LEU A 121 10.73 -7.82 -19.20
C LEU A 121 11.29 -8.29 -20.55
N ALA A 122 10.60 -8.03 -21.66
CA ALA A 122 11.15 -8.30 -23.00
C ALA A 122 12.40 -7.44 -23.26
N ALA A 123 12.36 -6.16 -22.87
CA ALA A 123 13.53 -5.27 -22.96
C ALA A 123 14.69 -5.73 -22.04
N LEU A 124 14.39 -6.17 -20.81
CA LEU A 124 15.40 -6.77 -19.92
C LEU A 124 16.01 -8.04 -20.52
N ALA A 125 15.18 -8.92 -21.08
CA ALA A 125 15.62 -10.18 -21.69
C ALA A 125 16.51 -9.93 -22.91
N LEU A 126 16.15 -8.97 -23.78
CA LEU A 126 16.99 -8.58 -24.91
C LEU A 126 18.36 -8.07 -24.44
N LEU A 127 18.39 -7.14 -23.48
CA LEU A 127 19.65 -6.62 -22.92
C LEU A 127 20.54 -7.73 -22.35
N VAL A 128 19.98 -8.62 -21.52
CA VAL A 128 20.73 -9.73 -20.91
C VAL A 128 21.21 -10.73 -21.96
N LEU A 129 20.40 -11.04 -22.98
CA LEU A 129 20.81 -11.95 -24.05
C LEU A 129 21.91 -11.34 -24.94
N THR A 130 21.91 -10.03 -25.18
CA THR A 130 23.01 -9.34 -25.88
C THR A 130 24.29 -9.34 -25.05
N VAL A 131 24.21 -9.06 -23.74
CA VAL A 131 25.37 -9.14 -22.83
C VAL A 131 25.93 -10.56 -22.79
N PHE A 132 25.07 -11.58 -22.66
CA PHE A 132 25.50 -12.98 -22.69
C PHE A 132 26.13 -13.37 -24.03
N GLY A 133 25.54 -12.94 -25.16
CA GLY A 133 26.08 -13.21 -26.49
C GLY A 133 27.49 -12.64 -26.69
N ASN A 134 27.71 -11.38 -26.30
CA ASN A 134 29.03 -10.74 -26.42
C ASN A 134 30.05 -11.39 -25.47
N VAL A 135 29.65 -11.76 -24.25
CA VAL A 135 30.49 -12.51 -23.31
C VAL A 135 30.83 -13.91 -23.85
N ALA A 136 29.88 -14.62 -24.48
CA ALA A 136 30.11 -15.92 -25.08
C ALA A 136 31.06 -15.84 -26.29
N VAL A 137 30.93 -14.82 -27.15
CA VAL A 137 31.87 -14.55 -28.26
C VAL A 137 33.27 -14.27 -27.73
N HIS A 138 33.41 -13.43 -26.70
CA HIS A 138 34.69 -13.14 -26.07
C HIS A 138 35.33 -14.40 -25.46
N ILE A 139 34.55 -15.25 -24.78
CA ILE A 139 35.00 -16.53 -24.21
C ILE A 139 35.46 -17.50 -25.31
N MET A 140 34.69 -17.66 -26.39
CA MET A 140 35.03 -18.55 -27.51
C MET A 140 36.30 -18.08 -28.24
N HIS A 141 36.46 -16.77 -28.43
CA HIS A 141 37.66 -16.21 -29.05
C HIS A 141 38.90 -16.42 -28.17
N LEU A 142 38.77 -16.24 -26.85
CA LEU A 142 39.87 -16.44 -25.91
C LEU A 142 40.27 -17.92 -25.78
N LEU A 143 39.30 -18.84 -25.76
CA LEU A 143 39.51 -20.29 -25.83
C LEU A 143 40.20 -20.76 -27.13
N HIS A 144 40.00 -20.06 -28.25
CA HIS A 144 40.62 -20.42 -29.53
C HIS A 144 42.10 -20.03 -29.61
N PHE A 145 42.53 -18.99 -28.88
CA PHE A 145 43.87 -18.41 -29.00
C PHE A 145 44.80 -18.65 -27.80
N TYR A 146 44.30 -18.97 -26.60
CA TYR A 146 45.12 -19.04 -25.38
C TYR A 146 44.75 -20.19 -24.43
N ASP A 147 45.74 -21.01 -24.04
CA ASP A 147 45.61 -22.01 -22.98
C ASP A 147 45.82 -21.37 -21.58
N VAL A 148 44.78 -20.70 -21.07
CA VAL A 148 44.80 -20.07 -19.74
C VAL A 148 43.49 -20.38 -18.99
N HIS A 149 43.46 -21.52 -18.31
CA HIS A 149 42.26 -22.05 -17.65
C HIS A 149 41.77 -21.23 -16.44
N SER A 150 42.67 -20.73 -15.58
CA SER A 150 42.36 -20.43 -14.16
C SER A 150 41.48 -19.20 -13.84
N ILE A 151 41.09 -18.40 -14.84
CA ILE A 151 40.24 -17.20 -14.66
C ILE A 151 38.95 -17.27 -15.48
N MET A 152 38.88 -18.15 -16.50
CA MET A 152 37.72 -18.28 -17.39
C MET A 152 36.47 -18.79 -16.68
N GLU A 153 36.65 -19.72 -15.72
CA GLU A 153 35.58 -20.34 -14.94
C GLU A 153 34.66 -19.31 -14.26
N GLU A 154 35.24 -18.26 -13.67
CA GLU A 154 34.49 -17.29 -12.85
C GLU A 154 33.62 -16.37 -13.70
N GLN A 155 34.07 -16.03 -14.91
CA GLN A 155 33.27 -15.28 -15.90
C GLN A 155 32.15 -16.15 -16.49
N ILE A 156 32.41 -17.43 -16.78
CA ILE A 156 31.41 -18.40 -17.23
C ILE A 156 30.32 -18.58 -16.15
N VAL A 157 30.71 -18.78 -14.89
CA VAL A 157 29.78 -18.91 -13.75
C VAL A 157 28.90 -17.66 -13.62
N CYS A 158 29.48 -16.45 -13.67
CA CYS A 158 28.69 -15.22 -13.57
C CYS A 158 27.70 -15.07 -14.75
N ALA A 159 28.09 -15.44 -15.97
CA ALA A 159 27.22 -15.40 -17.14
C ALA A 159 26.07 -16.42 -17.06
N VAL A 160 26.33 -17.64 -16.58
CA VAL A 160 25.31 -18.68 -16.37
C VAL A 160 24.33 -18.29 -15.25
N PHE A 161 24.83 -17.74 -14.14
CA PHE A 161 23.99 -17.24 -13.05
C PHE A 161 23.09 -16.07 -13.52
N MET A 162 23.61 -15.17 -14.37
CA MET A 162 22.82 -14.11 -14.99
C MET A 162 21.65 -14.67 -15.82
N LEU A 163 21.92 -15.63 -16.72
CA LEU A 163 20.87 -16.27 -17.51
C LEU A 163 19.85 -17.00 -16.64
N PHE A 164 20.28 -17.69 -15.58
CA PHE A 164 19.39 -18.40 -14.66
C PHE A 164 18.46 -17.43 -13.91
N LEU A 165 18.96 -16.26 -13.52
CA LEU A 165 18.16 -15.19 -12.90
C LEU A 165 17.15 -14.58 -13.89
N LEU A 166 17.54 -14.32 -15.14
CA LEU A 166 16.60 -13.91 -16.18
C LEU A 166 15.51 -14.96 -16.40
N LEU A 167 15.88 -16.24 -16.51
CA LEU A 167 14.95 -17.35 -16.70
C LEU A 167 13.95 -17.45 -15.53
N THR A 168 14.45 -17.28 -14.30
CA THR A 168 13.65 -17.25 -13.08
C THR A 168 12.69 -16.05 -13.03
N LEU A 169 13.11 -14.88 -13.50
CA LEU A 169 12.24 -13.70 -13.67
C LEU A 169 11.17 -13.95 -14.74
N CYS A 170 11.52 -14.52 -15.88
CA CYS A 170 10.60 -14.88 -16.96
C CYS A 170 9.49 -15.84 -16.49
N PHE A 171 9.84 -16.91 -15.79
CA PHE A 171 8.82 -17.81 -15.22
C PHE A 171 8.03 -17.19 -14.07
N SER A 172 8.62 -16.25 -13.31
CA SER A 172 7.89 -15.48 -12.29
C SER A 172 6.88 -14.52 -12.91
N ALA A 173 7.17 -13.94 -14.08
CA ALA A 173 6.23 -13.08 -14.82
C ALA A 173 5.02 -13.85 -15.40
N VAL A 174 5.17 -15.16 -15.66
CA VAL A 174 4.09 -16.00 -16.19
C VAL A 174 3.11 -16.43 -15.09
N MET A 175 3.57 -16.77 -13.88
CA MET A 175 2.68 -17.12 -12.76
C MET A 175 2.03 -15.89 -12.08
N LEU A 176 2.60 -14.71 -12.27
CA LEU A 176 2.22 -13.46 -11.63
C LEU A 176 0.71 -13.12 -11.76
N PRO A 177 0.06 -13.18 -12.94
CA PRO A 177 -1.36 -12.83 -13.04
C PRO A 177 -2.33 -13.93 -12.53
N THR A 178 -1.95 -15.21 -12.58
CA THR A 178 -2.75 -16.29 -11.94
C THR A 178 -2.70 -16.16 -10.42
N ALA A 179 -1.53 -15.83 -9.86
CA ALA A 179 -1.38 -15.54 -8.44
C ALA A 179 -2.09 -14.23 -8.00
N LYS A 180 -2.03 -13.14 -8.79
CA LYS A 180 -2.87 -11.92 -8.56
C LYS A 180 -4.36 -12.29 -8.46
N ARG A 181 -4.85 -13.14 -9.38
CA ARG A 181 -6.24 -13.61 -9.38
C ARG A 181 -6.58 -14.43 -8.13
N GLN A 182 -5.72 -15.35 -7.70
CA GLN A 182 -5.96 -16.14 -6.47
C GLN A 182 -6.00 -15.25 -5.21
N ILE A 183 -5.07 -14.31 -5.05
CA ILE A 183 -5.06 -13.36 -3.92
C ILE A 183 -6.30 -12.45 -3.94
N HIS A 184 -6.77 -12.02 -5.12
CA HIS A 184 -8.02 -11.26 -5.23
C HIS A 184 -9.25 -12.09 -4.82
N LEU A 185 -9.34 -13.36 -5.24
CA LEU A 185 -10.43 -14.25 -4.83
C LEU A 185 -10.42 -14.49 -3.31
N ALA A 186 -9.25 -14.76 -2.72
CA ALA A 186 -9.09 -14.92 -1.28
C ALA A 186 -9.45 -13.63 -0.49
N TYR A 187 -9.08 -12.45 -1.00
CA TYR A 187 -9.52 -11.17 -0.44
C TYR A 187 -11.05 -11.05 -0.45
N CYS A 188 -11.70 -11.35 -1.58
CA CYS A 188 -13.15 -11.24 -1.73
C CYS A 188 -13.90 -12.23 -0.83
N GLU A 189 -13.40 -13.46 -0.65
CA GLU A 189 -13.97 -14.42 0.28
C GLU A 189 -13.84 -13.96 1.74
N THR A 190 -12.66 -13.51 2.16
CA THR A 190 -12.43 -13.05 3.54
C THR A 190 -13.15 -11.73 3.83
N ARG A 191 -13.30 -10.82 2.84
CA ARG A 191 -14.16 -9.63 2.93
C ARG A 191 -15.62 -10.01 3.14
N ARG A 192 -16.12 -11.04 2.43
CA ARG A 192 -17.48 -11.57 2.62
C ARG A 192 -17.67 -12.19 4.00
N LYS A 193 -16.67 -12.90 4.54
CA LYS A 193 -16.69 -13.41 5.94
C LYS A 193 -16.80 -12.26 6.95
N ILE A 194 -15.95 -11.23 6.86
CA ILE A 194 -16.01 -10.05 7.73
C ILE A 194 -17.39 -9.38 7.68
N SER A 195 -17.94 -9.19 6.46
CA SER A 195 -19.24 -8.55 6.26
C SER A 195 -20.44 -9.36 6.80
N ASN A 196 -20.26 -10.66 7.04
CA ASN A 196 -21.27 -11.55 7.59
C ASN A 196 -21.15 -11.67 9.12
N ASP A 197 -19.93 -11.89 9.65
CA ASP A 197 -19.68 -12.05 11.08
C ASP A 197 -19.96 -10.78 11.90
N LYS A 198 -19.52 -9.62 11.39
CA LYS A 198 -19.64 -8.34 12.09
C LYS A 198 -20.02 -7.22 11.11
N LYS A 199 -21.33 -6.96 11.03
CA LYS A 199 -21.91 -5.77 10.41
C LYS A 199 -21.54 -4.50 11.20
N VAL A 200 -20.32 -4.00 11.01
CA VAL A 200 -19.94 -2.63 11.36
C VAL A 200 -20.71 -1.70 10.42
N VAL A 201 -21.89 -1.29 10.87
CA VAL A 201 -22.88 -0.55 10.10
C VAL A 201 -23.18 0.76 10.82
N TRP A 202 -23.39 1.82 10.05
CA TRP A 202 -23.82 3.13 10.55
C TRP A 202 -25.06 2.95 11.44
N GLY A 203 -25.01 3.49 12.66
CA GLY A 203 -25.91 3.13 13.77
C GLY A 203 -25.18 2.41 14.90
N ASN A 204 -24.58 1.25 14.62
CA ASN A 204 -24.08 0.30 15.63
C ASN A 204 -22.58 0.02 15.45
N PHE A 205 -21.74 0.95 15.90
CA PHE A 205 -20.28 0.76 15.95
C PHE A 205 -19.72 1.20 17.31
N SER A 206 -18.74 0.45 17.82
CA SER A 206 -17.85 0.90 18.89
C SER A 206 -16.48 1.30 18.32
N ASP A 207 -15.80 2.25 18.96
CA ASP A 207 -14.44 2.70 18.60
C ASP A 207 -13.46 1.52 18.46
N GLY A 208 -13.53 0.58 19.41
CA GLY A 208 -12.74 -0.65 19.40
C GLY A 208 -13.02 -1.54 18.20
N GLU A 209 -14.29 -1.72 17.80
CA GLU A 209 -14.64 -2.56 16.66
C GLU A 209 -14.28 -1.93 15.32
N LEU A 210 -14.41 -0.61 15.18
CA LEU A 210 -13.94 0.08 13.97
C LEU A 210 -12.42 -0.01 13.84
N LYS A 211 -11.67 0.14 14.94
CA LYS A 211 -10.23 -0.12 14.97
C LYS A 211 -9.89 -1.56 14.58
N ILE A 212 -10.60 -2.55 15.13
CA ILE A 212 -10.40 -3.97 14.79
C ILE A 212 -10.72 -4.23 13.30
N ALA A 213 -11.78 -3.64 12.75
CA ALA A 213 -12.13 -3.75 11.34
C ALA A 213 -11.03 -3.18 10.43
N VAL A 214 -10.57 -1.95 10.67
CA VAL A 214 -9.45 -1.34 9.93
C VAL A 214 -8.17 -2.18 10.07
N THR A 215 -7.91 -2.76 11.23
CA THR A 215 -6.75 -3.65 11.46
C THR A 215 -6.86 -4.93 10.63
N ARG A 216 -8.04 -5.58 10.57
CA ARG A 216 -8.29 -6.76 9.73
C ARG A 216 -8.09 -6.43 8.24
N TYR A 217 -8.66 -5.33 7.75
CA TYR A 217 -8.48 -4.90 6.36
C TYR A 217 -7.02 -4.51 6.05
N TRP A 218 -6.26 -3.99 7.03
CA TRP A 218 -4.82 -3.73 6.86
C TRP A 218 -4.01 -5.01 6.74
N VAL A 219 -4.25 -6.01 7.60
CA VAL A 219 -3.60 -7.33 7.47
C VAL A 219 -3.90 -7.92 6.09
N MET A 220 -5.16 -7.89 5.63
CA MET A 220 -5.53 -8.36 4.30
C MET A 220 -4.85 -7.56 3.17
N ALA A 221 -4.77 -6.23 3.29
CA ALA A 221 -4.15 -5.37 2.29
C ALA A 221 -2.63 -5.57 2.19
N GLN A 222 -1.93 -5.63 3.33
CA GLN A 222 -0.48 -5.76 3.35
C GLN A 222 -0.01 -7.20 3.05
N THR A 223 -0.81 -8.22 3.39
CA THR A 223 -0.46 -9.62 3.07
C THR A 223 -0.88 -10.04 1.66
N GLY A 224 -1.93 -9.44 1.12
CA GLY A 224 -2.29 -9.52 -0.30
C GLY A 224 -1.59 -8.50 -1.20
N SER A 225 -0.65 -7.71 -0.67
CA SER A 225 0.04 -6.65 -1.41
C SER A 225 1.03 -7.26 -2.42
N SER A 226 1.00 -6.72 -3.63
CA SER A 226 1.77 -7.19 -4.80
C SER A 226 3.24 -7.48 -4.48
N GLN A 227 3.94 -6.53 -3.86
CA GLN A 227 5.37 -6.68 -3.56
C GLN A 227 5.63 -7.64 -2.38
N PHE A 228 4.68 -7.79 -1.45
CA PHE A 228 4.78 -8.74 -0.34
C PHE A 228 4.68 -10.20 -0.83
N VAL A 229 3.74 -10.50 -1.73
CA VAL A 229 3.51 -11.84 -2.28
C VAL A 229 4.73 -12.33 -3.08
N ILE A 230 5.34 -11.49 -3.91
CA ILE A 230 6.54 -11.89 -4.65
C ILE A 230 7.78 -12.03 -3.76
N ALA A 231 7.98 -11.15 -2.77
CA ALA A 231 9.17 -11.18 -1.93
C ALA A 231 9.29 -12.44 -1.05
N ARG A 232 8.15 -13.08 -0.74
CA ARG A 232 8.08 -14.37 -0.03
C ARG A 232 7.97 -15.59 -0.95
N SER A 233 7.94 -15.40 -2.27
CA SER A 233 7.95 -16.48 -3.25
C SER A 233 9.31 -17.19 -3.29
N VAL A 234 9.29 -18.50 -3.57
CA VAL A 234 10.51 -19.33 -3.58
C VAL A 234 11.52 -18.88 -4.63
N THR A 235 11.07 -18.35 -5.78
CA THR A 235 11.94 -17.85 -6.85
C THR A 235 12.66 -16.56 -6.45
N CYS A 236 11.96 -15.60 -5.81
CA CYS A 236 12.60 -14.40 -5.26
C CYS A 236 13.60 -14.75 -4.15
N VAL A 237 13.25 -15.72 -3.30
CA VAL A 237 14.11 -16.22 -2.22
C VAL A 237 15.38 -16.90 -2.77
N ALA A 238 15.25 -17.73 -3.80
CA ALA A 238 16.40 -18.33 -4.48
C ALA A 238 17.32 -17.25 -5.10
N SER A 239 16.75 -16.21 -5.72
CA SER A 239 17.55 -15.09 -6.27
C SER A 239 18.41 -14.37 -5.22
N GLY A 240 17.95 -14.34 -3.96
CA GLY A 240 18.72 -13.80 -2.84
C GLY A 240 19.96 -14.61 -2.49
N LEU A 241 19.88 -15.95 -2.51
CA LEU A 241 21.05 -16.81 -2.35
C LEU A 241 22.00 -16.69 -3.55
N MET A 242 21.46 -16.66 -4.79
CA MET A 242 22.30 -16.47 -5.99
C MET A 242 23.09 -15.15 -5.92
N CYS A 243 22.47 -14.06 -5.44
CA CYS A 243 23.17 -12.79 -5.20
C CYS A 243 24.28 -12.90 -4.16
N LEU A 244 24.06 -13.64 -3.07
CA LEU A 244 25.11 -13.89 -2.07
C LEU A 244 26.29 -14.64 -2.69
N LEU A 245 26.03 -15.67 -3.49
CA LEU A 245 27.07 -16.47 -4.16
C LEU A 245 27.87 -15.62 -5.16
N MET A 246 27.21 -14.83 -6.02
CA MET A 246 27.90 -13.96 -6.98
C MET A 246 28.68 -12.81 -6.32
N GLY A 247 28.18 -12.27 -5.20
CA GLY A 247 28.92 -11.29 -4.41
C GLY A 247 30.17 -11.89 -3.74
N LEU A 248 30.09 -13.16 -3.31
CA LEU A 248 31.23 -13.89 -2.77
C LEU A 248 32.26 -14.27 -3.85
N THR A 249 31.84 -14.62 -5.07
CA THR A 249 32.79 -14.86 -6.17
C THR A 249 33.51 -13.56 -6.55
N LEU A 250 32.81 -12.43 -6.71
CA LEU A 250 33.43 -11.13 -6.98
C LEU A 250 34.49 -10.77 -5.93
N LEU A 251 34.16 -10.88 -4.64
CA LEU A 251 35.08 -10.65 -3.53
C LEU A 251 36.29 -11.61 -3.56
N GLN A 252 36.10 -12.86 -4.03
CA GLN A 252 37.20 -13.81 -4.21
C GLN A 252 38.15 -13.40 -5.35
N VAL A 253 37.63 -12.86 -6.47
CA VAL A 253 38.50 -12.35 -7.55
C VAL A 253 39.28 -11.12 -7.11
N GLU A 254 38.60 -10.16 -6.45
CA GLU A 254 39.22 -8.93 -5.92
C GLU A 254 40.35 -9.23 -4.92
N THR A 255 40.12 -10.15 -3.98
CA THR A 255 41.12 -10.51 -2.95
C THR A 255 42.32 -11.27 -3.51
N ARG A 256 42.15 -12.14 -4.52
CA ARG A 256 43.30 -12.73 -5.23
C ARG A 256 44.13 -11.65 -5.92
N LYS A 257 43.48 -10.70 -6.59
CA LYS A 257 44.15 -9.65 -7.36
C LYS A 257 44.90 -8.65 -6.48
N PHE A 258 44.36 -8.28 -5.31
CA PHE A 258 45.04 -7.38 -4.38
C PHE A 258 46.38 -7.95 -3.86
N SER A 259 46.60 -9.27 -3.98
CA SER A 259 47.89 -9.92 -3.68
C SER A 259 48.97 -9.74 -4.76
N TYR A 260 48.66 -9.14 -5.91
CA TYR A 260 49.56 -8.94 -7.05
C TYR A 260 49.50 -7.49 -7.54
N GLU A 261 50.28 -6.60 -6.92
CA GLU A 261 50.23 -5.17 -7.23
C GLU A 261 50.99 -4.82 -8.52
N GLY A 262 50.24 -4.77 -9.64
CA GLY A 262 50.72 -4.39 -10.96
C GLY A 262 50.41 -2.94 -11.35
N LYS A 263 51.17 -2.40 -12.32
CA LYS A 263 50.93 -1.07 -12.90
C LYS A 263 49.69 -1.12 -13.81
N VAL A 264 48.76 -0.19 -13.61
CA VAL A 264 47.49 -0.12 -14.37
C VAL A 264 47.76 -0.01 -15.86
N SER A 265 47.24 -0.96 -16.62
CA SER A 265 47.14 -0.91 -18.08
C SER A 265 45.76 -1.40 -18.49
N SER A 266 45.04 -0.52 -19.18
CA SER A 266 43.65 -0.66 -19.64
C SER A 266 43.39 0.54 -20.54
N ASN A 267 42.68 0.36 -21.66
CA ASN A 267 42.31 1.45 -22.56
C ASN A 267 41.47 2.52 -21.84
N TYR A 268 40.63 2.09 -20.88
CA TYR A 268 39.85 2.96 -20.00
C TYR A 268 40.68 3.77 -18.99
N LYS A 269 42.01 3.56 -18.94
CA LYS A 269 43.00 4.29 -18.14
C LYS A 269 42.58 4.38 -16.66
N TRP A 270 42.37 5.58 -16.11
CA TRP A 270 41.97 5.73 -14.70
C TRP A 270 40.51 5.33 -14.41
N SER A 271 39.63 5.35 -15.43
CA SER A 271 38.19 5.17 -15.24
C SER A 271 37.81 3.72 -14.91
N ILE A 272 38.62 2.73 -15.29
CA ILE A 272 38.37 1.31 -14.98
C ILE A 272 38.30 1.05 -13.46
N LYS A 273 39.15 1.73 -12.68
CA LYS A 273 39.14 1.68 -11.21
C LYS A 273 37.90 2.37 -10.62
N LEU A 274 37.40 3.42 -11.26
CA LEU A 274 36.17 4.10 -10.85
C LEU A 274 34.93 3.21 -11.12
N ILE A 275 34.86 2.56 -12.29
CA ILE A 275 33.80 1.59 -12.61
C ILE A 275 33.79 0.47 -11.57
N LEU A 276 34.95 -0.18 -11.34
CA LEU A 276 35.08 -1.28 -10.39
C LEU A 276 34.63 -0.87 -8.98
N LEU A 277 35.14 0.25 -8.46
CA LEU A 277 34.79 0.74 -7.14
C LEU A 277 33.27 0.99 -6.98
N VAL A 278 32.65 1.66 -7.95
CA VAL A 278 31.22 1.97 -7.90
C VAL A 278 30.36 0.70 -8.08
N GLN A 279 30.73 -0.20 -8.99
CA GLN A 279 29.99 -1.45 -9.21
C GLN A 279 30.09 -2.39 -8.00
N THR A 280 31.27 -2.55 -7.38
CA THR A 280 31.44 -3.39 -6.18
C THR A 280 30.68 -2.81 -4.97
N ILE A 281 30.69 -1.48 -4.76
CA ILE A 281 29.80 -0.83 -3.77
C ILE A 281 28.32 -1.11 -4.12
N GLY A 282 27.96 -1.03 -5.41
CA GLY A 282 26.63 -1.32 -5.92
C GLY A 282 26.16 -2.76 -5.70
N VAL A 283 27.04 -3.74 -5.85
CA VAL A 283 26.80 -5.16 -5.52
C VAL A 283 26.61 -5.32 -4.01
N ALA A 284 27.49 -4.74 -3.21
CA ALA A 284 27.42 -4.83 -1.75
C ALA A 284 26.14 -4.21 -1.17
N VAL A 285 25.70 -3.06 -1.70
CA VAL A 285 24.47 -2.37 -1.28
C VAL A 285 23.21 -3.01 -1.88
N GLY A 286 23.23 -3.31 -3.18
CA GLY A 286 22.10 -3.95 -3.88
C GLY A 286 21.82 -5.37 -3.39
N GLY A 287 22.84 -6.10 -2.94
CA GLY A 287 22.69 -7.44 -2.36
C GLY A 287 21.93 -7.46 -1.02
N ILE A 288 21.84 -6.34 -0.30
CA ILE A 288 21.21 -6.27 1.04
C ILE A 288 19.76 -6.73 1.00
N ALA A 289 18.93 -6.22 0.08
CA ALA A 289 17.52 -6.54 0.04
C ALA A 289 17.25 -8.01 -0.38
N PRO A 290 17.82 -8.56 -1.48
CA PRO A 290 17.69 -9.97 -1.82
C PRO A 290 18.19 -10.92 -0.72
N VAL A 291 19.33 -10.65 -0.09
CA VAL A 291 19.89 -11.51 0.96
C VAL A 291 19.04 -11.49 2.23
N ILE A 292 18.49 -10.34 2.64
CA ILE A 292 17.57 -10.30 3.79
C ILE A 292 16.25 -11.01 3.46
N ARG A 293 15.69 -10.87 2.24
CA ARG A 293 14.50 -11.64 1.82
C ARG A 293 14.73 -13.15 1.95
N TRP A 294 15.88 -13.65 1.47
CA TRP A 294 16.28 -15.06 1.60
C TRP A 294 16.38 -15.49 3.07
N PHE A 295 17.15 -14.76 3.89
CA PHE A 295 17.35 -15.08 5.30
C PHE A 295 16.03 -15.06 6.10
N VAL A 296 15.16 -14.08 5.84
CA VAL A 296 13.83 -13.98 6.46
C VAL A 296 12.96 -15.18 6.07
N ALA A 297 12.96 -15.61 4.81
CA ALA A 297 12.19 -16.77 4.37
C ALA A 297 12.72 -18.10 4.93
N ALA A 298 14.05 -18.30 4.96
CA ALA A 298 14.69 -19.47 5.55
C ALA A 298 14.24 -19.65 7.01
N ARG A 299 14.35 -18.58 7.81
CA ARG A 299 13.86 -18.52 9.19
C ARG A 299 12.36 -18.78 9.34
N PHE A 300 11.53 -18.26 8.45
CA PHE A 300 10.08 -18.47 8.49
C PHE A 300 9.71 -19.95 8.26
N LYS A 301 10.51 -20.65 7.45
CA LYS A 301 10.35 -22.09 7.22
C LYS A 301 10.95 -22.93 8.36
N SER A 302 12.09 -22.54 8.91
CA SER A 302 12.78 -23.31 9.96
C SER A 302 11.93 -23.47 11.22
N SER A 303 11.18 -22.43 11.60
CA SER A 303 10.26 -22.45 12.75
C SER A 303 9.04 -23.40 12.60
N LYS A 304 8.99 -24.25 11.57
CA LYS A 304 7.90 -25.19 11.26
C LYS A 304 8.35 -26.56 10.75
N ILE A 305 9.66 -26.82 10.71
CA ILE A 305 10.19 -28.14 10.33
C ILE A 305 9.68 -29.17 11.35
N GLY A 306 8.95 -30.18 10.87
CA GLY A 306 8.34 -31.24 11.70
C GLY A 306 6.84 -31.51 11.46
N HIS A 307 6.08 -30.59 10.85
CA HIS A 307 4.62 -30.72 10.71
C HIS A 307 4.09 -31.19 9.33
N ARG A 308 4.95 -31.47 8.35
CA ARG A 308 4.57 -31.91 6.99
C ARG A 308 5.59 -32.91 6.44
N SER A 309 5.17 -33.77 5.50
CA SER A 309 6.13 -34.62 4.80
C SER A 309 7.01 -33.81 3.84
N PHE A 310 8.24 -34.29 3.60
CA PHE A 310 9.17 -33.73 2.62
C PHE A 310 8.54 -33.64 1.20
N ARG A 311 7.69 -34.62 0.86
CA ARG A 311 7.00 -34.71 -0.43
C ARG A 311 5.94 -33.63 -0.61
N ASP A 312 5.19 -33.31 0.45
CA ASP A 312 4.17 -32.25 0.43
C ASP A 312 4.82 -30.86 0.35
N GLU A 313 5.93 -30.67 1.06
CA GLU A 313 6.63 -29.38 1.13
C GLU A 313 7.33 -29.04 -0.20
N LEU A 314 7.82 -30.04 -0.95
CA LEU A 314 8.38 -29.88 -2.30
C LEU A 314 7.35 -29.97 -3.44
N LYS A 315 6.07 -30.26 -3.16
CA LYS A 315 4.99 -30.30 -4.17
C LYS A 315 4.88 -28.95 -4.88
N VAL A 316 4.94 -28.92 -6.22
CA VAL A 316 4.72 -27.70 -7.00
C VAL A 316 3.21 -27.42 -7.10
N GLU A 317 2.79 -26.23 -6.72
CA GLU A 317 1.38 -25.82 -6.71
C GLU A 317 0.83 -25.48 -8.10
N SER A 318 -0.50 -25.56 -8.23
CA SER A 318 -1.19 -25.42 -9.52
C SER A 318 -0.96 -24.07 -10.21
N TYR A 319 -0.97 -22.98 -9.42
CA TYR A 319 -0.93 -21.60 -9.92
C TYR A 319 0.34 -21.23 -10.69
N TRP A 320 1.45 -21.94 -10.44
CA TRP A 320 2.72 -21.73 -11.14
C TRP A 320 2.56 -21.99 -12.64
N THR A 321 2.03 -23.16 -13.00
CA THR A 321 1.96 -23.65 -14.39
C THR A 321 0.62 -23.37 -15.08
N GLU A 322 -0.42 -22.98 -14.33
CA GLU A 322 -1.78 -22.75 -14.84
C GLU A 322 -1.81 -21.86 -16.10
N ARG A 323 -1.08 -20.72 -16.13
CA ARG A 323 -1.07 -19.82 -17.30
C ARG A 323 -0.41 -20.47 -18.53
N LEU A 324 0.65 -21.28 -18.35
CA LEU A 324 1.27 -22.03 -19.45
C LEU A 324 0.35 -23.14 -19.97
N VAL A 325 -0.34 -23.85 -19.08
CA VAL A 325 -1.34 -24.87 -19.42
C VAL A 325 -2.49 -24.24 -20.22
N GLN A 326 -3.09 -23.15 -19.72
CA GLN A 326 -4.10 -22.39 -20.45
C GLN A 326 -3.58 -21.89 -21.81
N TRP A 327 -2.33 -21.42 -21.89
CA TRP A 327 -1.74 -20.99 -23.16
C TRP A 327 -1.54 -22.14 -24.13
N ARG A 328 -1.12 -23.32 -23.67
CA ARG A 328 -0.97 -24.53 -24.48
C ARG A 328 -2.30 -24.96 -25.09
N ASP A 329 -3.33 -25.02 -24.25
CA ASP A 329 -4.63 -25.60 -24.58
C ASP A 329 -5.53 -24.64 -25.39
N ARG A 330 -5.28 -23.33 -25.34
CA ARG A 330 -5.96 -22.35 -26.22
C ARG A 330 -5.64 -22.62 -27.71
N PRO A 331 -6.63 -22.48 -28.63
CA PRO A 331 -6.36 -22.50 -30.06
C PRO A 331 -5.47 -21.33 -30.50
N VAL A 332 -4.81 -21.45 -31.66
CA VAL A 332 -4.01 -20.36 -32.23
C VAL A 332 -4.96 -19.39 -32.97
N PRO A 333 -5.03 -18.09 -32.60
CA PRO A 333 -6.03 -17.16 -33.14
C PRO A 333 -5.74 -16.65 -34.57
N LEU A 334 -4.71 -17.19 -35.23
CA LEU A 334 -4.29 -16.75 -36.56
C LEU A 334 -5.22 -17.33 -37.64
N LYS A 335 -5.76 -16.46 -38.50
CA LYS A 335 -6.58 -16.81 -39.68
C LYS A 335 -5.74 -17.41 -40.83
N ILE A 336 -4.93 -18.43 -40.54
CA ILE A 336 -4.08 -19.12 -41.54
C ILE A 336 -4.96 -20.03 -42.40
N ARG A 337 -4.95 -19.79 -43.72
CA ARG A 337 -5.80 -20.48 -44.71
C ARG A 337 -5.44 -21.96 -44.92
N HIS A 338 -4.18 -22.36 -44.68
CA HIS A 338 -3.72 -23.74 -44.88
C HIS A 338 -3.71 -24.58 -43.60
N HIS A 339 -4.41 -25.72 -43.65
CA HIS A 339 -4.54 -26.67 -42.54
C HIS A 339 -3.21 -27.26 -42.07
N ILE A 340 -2.30 -27.59 -43.00
CA ILE A 340 -1.01 -28.25 -42.69
C ILE A 340 -0.11 -27.35 -41.82
N TYR A 341 0.11 -26.11 -42.25
CA TYR A 341 0.87 -25.13 -41.46
C TYR A 341 0.23 -24.84 -40.11
N ARG A 342 -1.12 -24.80 -40.04
CA ARG A 342 -1.83 -24.66 -38.75
C ARG A 342 -1.54 -25.85 -37.84
N LYS A 343 -1.62 -27.09 -38.33
CA LYS A 343 -1.31 -28.32 -37.57
C LYS A 343 0.14 -28.32 -37.07
N LEU A 344 1.11 -27.98 -37.93
CA LEU A 344 2.53 -27.95 -37.56
C LEU A 344 2.82 -26.87 -36.52
N LEU A 345 2.24 -25.66 -36.66
CA LEU A 345 2.33 -24.59 -35.67
C LEU A 345 1.71 -24.98 -34.33
N HIS A 346 0.59 -25.71 -34.32
CA HIS A 346 0.00 -26.27 -33.09
C HIS A 346 0.93 -27.28 -32.41
N HIS A 347 1.55 -28.21 -33.15
CA HIS A 347 2.52 -29.15 -32.57
C HIS A 347 3.77 -28.44 -32.02
N ALA A 348 4.34 -27.50 -32.77
CA ALA A 348 5.50 -26.73 -32.33
C ALA A 348 5.20 -25.91 -31.06
N LYS A 349 4.04 -25.23 -31.02
CA LYS A 349 3.52 -24.54 -29.82
C LYS A 349 3.36 -25.50 -28.64
N GLY A 350 2.77 -26.66 -28.86
CA GLY A 350 2.53 -27.67 -27.82
C GLY A 350 3.83 -28.21 -27.22
N LEU A 351 4.82 -28.50 -28.08
CA LEU A 351 6.15 -28.95 -27.67
C LEU A 351 6.89 -27.87 -26.88
N LEU A 352 6.92 -26.63 -27.38
CA LEU A 352 7.56 -25.50 -26.70
C LEU A 352 6.94 -25.25 -25.32
N LEU A 353 5.61 -25.19 -25.21
CA LEU A 353 4.94 -24.91 -23.95
C LEU A 353 5.03 -26.08 -22.95
N ASN A 354 5.04 -27.34 -23.40
CA ASN A 354 5.34 -28.48 -22.54
C ASN A 354 6.78 -28.44 -22.00
N SER A 355 7.76 -28.01 -22.80
CA SER A 355 9.13 -27.77 -22.33
C SER A 355 9.18 -26.63 -21.31
N CYS A 356 8.50 -25.50 -21.57
CA CYS A 356 8.38 -24.40 -20.60
C CYS A 356 7.76 -24.85 -19.27
N ILE A 357 6.69 -25.65 -19.30
CA ILE A 357 6.04 -26.21 -18.09
C ILE A 357 7.04 -27.08 -17.30
N ARG A 358 7.79 -27.96 -18.00
CA ARG A 358 8.80 -28.81 -17.36
C ARG A 358 9.89 -27.98 -16.67
N VAL A 359 10.45 -26.99 -17.37
CA VAL A 359 11.50 -26.11 -16.83
C VAL A 359 10.98 -25.29 -15.63
N GLN A 360 9.75 -24.78 -15.71
CA GLN A 360 9.14 -24.06 -14.58
C GLN A 360 8.97 -24.94 -13.34
N ILE A 361 8.50 -26.18 -13.50
CA ILE A 361 8.39 -27.15 -12.41
C ILE A 361 9.77 -27.41 -11.78
N THR A 362 10.80 -27.64 -12.59
CA THR A 362 12.18 -27.83 -12.11
C THR A 362 12.70 -26.61 -11.34
N ILE A 363 12.49 -25.38 -11.83
CA ILE A 363 12.94 -24.14 -11.16
C ILE A 363 12.22 -23.96 -9.82
N VAL A 364 10.91 -24.17 -9.74
CA VAL A 364 10.13 -24.03 -8.50
C VAL A 364 10.53 -25.11 -7.49
N TRP A 365 10.71 -26.36 -7.94
CA TRP A 365 11.17 -27.47 -7.10
C TRP A 365 12.58 -27.23 -6.53
N ALA A 366 13.54 -26.82 -7.38
CA ALA A 366 14.89 -26.48 -6.95
C ALA A 366 14.89 -25.28 -5.97
N SER A 367 14.07 -24.26 -6.22
CA SER A 367 13.90 -23.12 -5.31
C SER A 367 13.32 -23.54 -3.95
N LYS A 368 12.35 -24.46 -3.93
CA LYS A 368 11.79 -25.06 -2.70
C LYS A 368 12.82 -25.89 -1.93
N LEU A 369 13.67 -26.63 -2.63
CA LEU A 369 14.76 -27.42 -2.04
C LEU A 369 15.84 -26.51 -1.43
N VAL A 370 16.29 -25.49 -2.15
CA VAL A 370 17.23 -24.47 -1.66
C VAL A 370 16.72 -23.81 -0.37
N LEU A 371 15.44 -23.43 -0.34
CA LEU A 371 14.81 -22.85 0.85
C LEU A 371 14.68 -23.87 2.00
N LEU A 372 14.43 -25.16 1.72
CA LEU A 372 14.40 -26.21 2.75
C LEU A 372 15.78 -26.45 3.36
N ILE A 373 16.83 -26.56 2.54
CA ILE A 373 18.22 -26.70 3.00
C ILE A 373 18.64 -25.48 3.81
N SER A 374 18.32 -24.26 3.34
CA SER A 374 18.58 -23.02 4.08
C SER A 374 17.93 -23.02 5.47
N ALA A 375 16.72 -23.55 5.59
CA ALA A 375 15.96 -23.59 6.83
C ALA A 375 16.48 -24.62 7.86
N LEU A 376 17.02 -25.76 7.41
CA LEU A 376 17.60 -26.78 8.29
C LEU A 376 18.80 -26.26 9.11
N TYR A 377 19.50 -25.22 8.63
CA TYR A 377 20.66 -24.61 9.31
C TYR A 377 20.35 -23.37 10.18
N GLU A 378 19.06 -23.03 10.40
CA GLU A 378 18.65 -21.87 11.22
C GLU A 378 17.68 -22.24 12.36
N GLU A 379 18.22 -22.72 13.48
CA GLU A 379 17.47 -22.94 14.72
C GLU A 379 16.74 -21.66 15.18
N SER A 380 15.45 -21.75 15.54
CA SER A 380 14.75 -20.64 16.18
C SER A 380 13.65 -21.07 17.15
N ARG A 381 13.61 -20.40 18.32
CA ARG A 381 12.57 -20.58 19.35
C ARG A 381 11.39 -19.65 19.10
N THR A 382 10.18 -20.15 19.35
CA THR A 382 8.91 -19.44 19.20
C THR A 382 8.32 -19.00 20.56
N GLY A 383 7.40 -18.04 20.52
CA GLY A 383 6.61 -17.56 21.65
C GLY A 383 5.29 -16.99 21.11
N ALA A 384 4.22 -17.04 21.92
CA ALA A 384 2.83 -16.99 21.45
C ALA A 384 2.19 -15.59 21.36
N GLU A 385 0.91 -15.61 20.94
CA GLU A 385 -0.10 -14.54 20.80
C GLU A 385 0.14 -13.41 19.76
N PRO A 386 -0.94 -12.73 19.30
CA PRO A 386 -2.37 -13.06 19.35
C PRO A 386 -2.94 -13.47 17.98
N ASP A 387 -4.22 -13.84 17.90
CA ASP A 387 -4.84 -14.32 16.67
C ASP A 387 -5.35 -13.19 15.73
N TYR A 388 -4.59 -12.94 14.67
CA TYR A 388 -5.07 -12.33 13.42
C TYR A 388 -4.86 -13.28 12.21
N SER A 389 -4.66 -14.58 12.47
CA SER A 389 -4.19 -15.56 11.48
C SER A 389 -5.16 -15.74 10.31
N GLY A 390 -6.46 -15.77 10.58
CA GLY A 390 -7.52 -15.89 9.58
C GLY A 390 -7.71 -14.69 8.64
N TYR A 391 -6.96 -13.59 8.83
CA TYR A 391 -6.99 -12.40 7.97
C TYR A 391 -5.76 -12.28 7.06
N VAL A 392 -4.80 -13.21 7.17
CA VAL A 392 -3.61 -13.27 6.31
C VAL A 392 -3.98 -13.90 4.97
N LEU A 393 -3.71 -13.20 3.86
CA LEU A 393 -3.88 -13.74 2.52
C LEU A 393 -2.62 -14.52 2.10
N LEU A 394 -2.84 -15.74 1.62
CA LEU A 394 -1.82 -16.71 1.19
C LEU A 394 -2.23 -17.30 -0.17
N LEU A 395 -1.24 -17.74 -0.95
CA LEU A 395 -1.41 -18.61 -2.10
C LEU A 395 -1.56 -20.07 -1.64
N GLU A 396 -1.93 -20.96 -2.57
CA GLU A 396 -1.93 -22.41 -2.34
C GLU A 396 -0.56 -22.89 -1.79
N GLY A 397 -0.57 -23.88 -0.89
CA GLY A 397 0.64 -24.53 -0.35
C GLY A 397 1.42 -23.75 0.73
N GLU A 398 1.37 -22.41 0.70
CA GLU A 398 2.15 -21.53 1.57
C GLU A 398 1.92 -21.75 3.07
N SER A 399 2.91 -21.40 3.88
CA SER A 399 2.82 -21.46 5.34
C SER A 399 2.38 -20.11 5.92
N GLN A 400 1.55 -20.13 6.97
CA GLN A 400 1.13 -18.93 7.73
C GLN A 400 2.31 -18.02 8.11
N LEU A 401 2.11 -16.70 8.09
CA LEU A 401 3.15 -15.76 8.54
C LEU A 401 3.47 -15.94 10.04
N PRO A 402 4.76 -15.93 10.45
CA PRO A 402 5.11 -16.03 11.85
C PRO A 402 4.65 -14.81 12.64
N GLN A 403 4.25 -15.03 13.90
CA GLN A 403 3.55 -14.05 14.73
C GLN A 403 4.32 -12.73 14.91
N LYS A 404 5.66 -12.74 14.90
CA LYS A 404 6.47 -11.51 14.96
C LYS A 404 6.25 -10.60 13.74
N THR A 405 6.07 -11.17 12.56
CA THR A 405 5.79 -10.43 11.31
C THR A 405 4.36 -9.89 11.34
N LEU A 406 3.39 -10.71 11.74
CA LEU A 406 1.99 -10.30 11.91
C LEU A 406 1.83 -9.19 12.97
N ARG A 407 2.58 -9.29 14.09
CA ARG A 407 2.63 -8.26 15.15
C ARG A 407 3.25 -6.96 14.64
N ASN A 408 4.27 -7.00 13.78
CA ASN A 408 4.79 -5.81 13.11
C ASN A 408 3.74 -5.17 12.19
N ILE A 409 3.05 -5.97 11.36
CA ILE A 409 1.96 -5.52 10.47
C ILE A 409 0.88 -4.77 11.27
N CYS A 410 0.38 -5.35 12.37
CA CYS A 410 -0.61 -4.68 13.22
C CYS A 410 -0.07 -3.42 13.90
N ASN A 411 1.19 -3.43 14.36
CA ASN A 411 1.85 -2.27 14.98
C ASN A 411 2.00 -1.06 14.02
N GLU A 412 2.02 -1.26 12.70
CA GLU A 412 2.01 -0.14 11.75
C GLU A 412 0.62 0.55 11.72
N VAL A 413 -0.48 -0.18 11.87
CA VAL A 413 -1.84 0.38 11.98
C VAL A 413 -1.93 1.32 13.18
N ASP A 414 -1.45 0.88 14.34
CA ASP A 414 -1.40 1.71 15.55
C ASP A 414 -0.57 2.99 15.35
N LYS A 415 0.52 2.93 14.59
CA LYS A 415 1.30 4.12 14.22
C LYS A 415 0.57 5.03 13.23
N LEU A 416 -0.20 4.49 12.28
CA LEU A 416 -1.01 5.26 11.33
C LEU A 416 -2.17 5.97 12.04
N ILE A 417 -2.90 5.26 12.91
CA ILE A 417 -3.94 5.85 13.77
C ILE A 417 -3.33 6.92 14.68
N ARG A 418 -2.20 6.64 15.36
CA ARG A 418 -1.51 7.64 16.20
C ARG A 418 -0.99 8.85 15.41
N ARG A 419 -0.68 8.70 14.12
CA ARG A 419 -0.36 9.81 13.21
C ARG A 419 -1.62 10.62 12.85
N GLY A 420 -2.76 9.96 12.68
CA GLY A 420 -4.07 10.59 12.55
C GLY A 420 -4.45 11.41 13.77
N LYS A 421 -4.28 10.87 14.99
CA LYS A 421 -4.57 11.58 16.25
C LYS A 421 -3.78 12.88 16.42
N LYS A 422 -2.53 12.91 15.94
CA LYS A 422 -1.72 14.15 15.87
C LYS A 422 -2.24 15.22 14.91
N LYS A 423 -3.27 14.93 14.11
CA LYS A 423 -3.93 15.82 13.14
C LYS A 423 -5.44 15.98 13.44
N GLN A 424 -5.83 15.90 14.72
CA GLN A 424 -7.20 16.17 15.16
C GLN A 424 -7.48 17.68 15.24
N TRP A 425 -8.69 18.08 14.86
CA TRP A 425 -9.16 19.46 14.87
C TRP A 425 -9.84 19.79 16.22
N LYS A 426 -9.07 20.17 17.24
CA LYS A 426 -9.59 20.44 18.59
C LYS A 426 -10.73 21.46 18.60
N ASN A 427 -10.56 22.59 17.92
CA ASN A 427 -11.56 23.65 17.86
C ASN A 427 -12.90 23.17 17.25
N LEU A 428 -12.87 22.19 16.33
CA LEU A 428 -14.06 21.54 15.78
C LEU A 428 -14.71 20.59 16.80
N ILE A 429 -13.90 19.82 17.53
CA ILE A 429 -14.34 18.94 18.62
C ILE A 429 -15.09 19.75 19.70
N ASP A 430 -14.53 20.89 20.11
CA ASP A 430 -15.15 21.81 21.07
C ASP A 430 -16.46 22.41 20.52
N PHE A 431 -16.47 22.82 19.24
CA PHE A 431 -17.66 23.39 18.60
C PHE A 431 -18.79 22.39 18.36
N LEU A 432 -18.48 21.11 18.11
CA LEU A 432 -19.48 20.05 17.98
C LEU A 432 -20.27 19.85 19.29
N ASN A 433 -19.67 20.15 20.45
CA ASN A 433 -20.36 20.09 21.74
C ASN A 433 -21.41 21.20 21.94
N LYS A 434 -21.47 22.23 21.08
CA LYS A 434 -22.58 23.21 21.10
C LYS A 434 -23.94 22.60 20.73
N SER A 435 -23.95 21.53 19.95
CA SER A 435 -25.18 20.82 19.58
C SER A 435 -25.32 19.53 20.39
N GLY A 436 -26.44 19.36 21.11
CA GLY A 436 -26.77 18.10 21.78
C GLY A 436 -27.48 17.09 20.87
N ASN A 437 -28.08 17.55 19.77
CA ASN A 437 -28.94 16.78 18.88
C ASN A 437 -28.74 17.20 17.40
N PHE A 438 -29.50 16.58 16.50
CA PHE A 438 -29.45 16.79 15.05
C PHE A 438 -30.57 17.74 14.52
N ASN A 439 -31.24 18.51 15.38
CA ASN A 439 -32.40 19.32 14.98
C ASN A 439 -32.07 20.40 13.95
N GLY A 440 -30.85 20.95 13.96
CA GLY A 440 -30.41 21.98 13.01
C GLY A 440 -30.46 21.52 11.55
N VAL A 441 -30.42 20.20 11.30
CA VAL A 441 -30.63 19.61 9.97
C VAL A 441 -32.05 19.88 9.44
N ARG A 442 -33.05 19.96 10.31
CA ARG A 442 -34.44 20.28 9.94
C ARG A 442 -34.70 21.79 9.93
N GLU A 443 -34.08 22.54 10.84
CA GLU A 443 -34.42 23.94 11.12
C GLU A 443 -33.86 24.97 10.13
N PHE A 444 -32.86 24.62 9.30
CA PHE A 444 -32.18 25.61 8.43
C PHE A 444 -32.95 26.02 7.16
N ASP A 445 -33.92 25.21 6.71
CA ASP A 445 -34.63 25.39 5.42
C ASP A 445 -36.00 24.72 5.49
N THR A 446 -37.07 25.42 5.08
CA THR A 446 -38.43 24.87 5.00
C THR A 446 -38.77 24.22 3.65
N ASN A 447 -37.98 24.48 2.60
CA ASN A 447 -38.25 24.04 1.22
C ASN A 447 -37.39 22.84 0.80
N GLN A 448 -37.72 22.20 -0.33
CA GLN A 448 -37.06 20.95 -0.78
C GLN A 448 -36.45 20.99 -2.20
N LYS A 449 -36.47 22.13 -2.92
CA LYS A 449 -35.97 22.22 -4.31
C LYS A 449 -35.12 23.49 -4.57
N PRO A 450 -33.85 23.40 -5.02
CA PRO A 450 -33.06 22.19 -5.28
C PRO A 450 -32.84 21.30 -4.04
N PRO A 451 -32.42 20.03 -4.24
CA PRO A 451 -31.82 19.24 -3.18
C PRO A 451 -30.55 19.92 -2.64
N ASN A 452 -30.13 19.55 -1.44
CA ASN A 452 -28.96 20.08 -0.75
C ASN A 452 -27.83 19.03 -0.73
N CYS A 453 -26.59 19.51 -0.69
CA CYS A 453 -25.47 18.74 -0.13
C CYS A 453 -25.26 19.14 1.34
N TRP A 454 -24.35 18.50 2.08
CA TRP A 454 -24.00 18.92 3.44
C TRP A 454 -23.24 20.25 3.45
N SER A 455 -22.33 20.44 2.49
CA SER A 455 -21.46 21.62 2.44
C SER A 455 -22.23 22.92 2.18
N MET A 456 -23.24 22.92 1.30
CA MET A 456 -23.93 24.17 0.89
C MET A 456 -24.67 24.87 2.05
N PRO A 457 -25.50 24.20 2.89
CA PRO A 457 -26.11 24.82 4.06
C PRO A 457 -25.09 25.31 5.09
N ILE A 458 -23.99 24.60 5.29
CA ILE A 458 -22.91 25.02 6.20
C ILE A 458 -22.28 26.33 5.72
N VAL A 459 -21.96 26.43 4.42
CA VAL A 459 -21.42 27.64 3.79
C VAL A 459 -22.41 28.81 3.88
N THR A 460 -23.68 28.57 3.54
CA THR A 460 -24.75 29.59 3.60
C THR A 460 -24.99 30.10 5.02
N LEU A 461 -25.17 29.21 6.01
CA LEU A 461 -25.36 29.60 7.41
C LEU A 461 -24.14 30.34 7.99
N THR A 462 -22.93 29.95 7.60
CA THR A 462 -21.70 30.63 8.03
C THR A 462 -21.60 32.03 7.43
N SER A 463 -21.98 32.19 6.16
CA SER A 463 -22.04 33.50 5.47
C SER A 463 -22.99 34.46 6.20
N ILE A 464 -24.18 33.97 6.55
CA ILE A 464 -25.19 34.73 7.33
C ILE A 464 -24.65 35.05 8.73
N ALA A 465 -24.00 34.10 9.41
CA ALA A 465 -23.48 34.30 10.76
C ALA A 465 -22.39 35.38 10.83
N ILE A 466 -21.47 35.46 9.86
CA ILE A 466 -20.42 36.50 9.84
C ILE A 466 -20.90 37.86 9.34
N SER A 467 -22.07 37.92 8.69
CA SER A 467 -22.70 39.18 8.26
C SER A 467 -23.56 39.84 9.33
N LEU A 468 -23.94 39.15 10.42
CA LEU A 468 -24.75 39.76 11.48
C LEU A 468 -24.03 40.98 12.11
N PRO A 469 -24.77 42.02 12.53
CA PRO A 469 -24.18 43.17 13.21
C PRO A 469 -23.63 42.74 14.58
N LYS A 470 -22.75 43.59 15.14
CA LYS A 470 -22.02 43.36 16.42
C LYS A 470 -21.04 42.16 16.44
N VAL A 471 -21.08 41.24 15.46
CA VAL A 471 -20.12 40.12 15.38
C VAL A 471 -18.69 40.64 15.15
N THR A 472 -17.79 40.38 16.09
CA THR A 472 -16.39 40.81 16.03
C THR A 472 -15.58 39.99 15.01
N ASN A 473 -14.53 40.60 14.44
CA ASN A 473 -13.65 39.91 13.47
C ASN A 473 -13.07 38.62 14.05
N ASP A 474 -12.64 38.61 15.32
CA ASP A 474 -12.10 37.41 15.97
C ASP A 474 -13.15 36.30 16.14
N THR A 475 -14.40 36.67 16.39
CA THR A 475 -15.53 35.72 16.48
C THR A 475 -15.86 35.12 15.12
N ALA A 476 -15.88 35.95 14.06
CA ALA A 476 -16.05 35.50 12.68
C ALA A 476 -14.88 34.59 12.23
N ASN A 477 -13.64 35.01 12.44
CA ASN A 477 -12.43 34.25 12.10
C ASN A 477 -12.36 32.90 12.84
N ARG A 478 -12.78 32.87 14.11
CA ARG A 478 -12.89 31.63 14.89
C ARG A 478 -13.95 30.69 14.32
N LEU A 479 -15.11 31.21 13.90
CA LEU A 479 -16.15 30.40 13.25
C LEU A 479 -15.65 29.86 11.90
N LEU A 480 -15.07 30.72 11.05
CA LEU A 480 -14.48 30.32 9.77
C LEU A 480 -13.46 29.18 9.95
N SER A 481 -12.46 29.36 10.82
CA SER A 481 -11.42 28.35 11.09
C SER A 481 -11.97 26.99 11.55
N VAL A 482 -13.02 27.00 12.36
CA VAL A 482 -13.73 25.78 12.79
C VAL A 482 -14.49 25.13 11.64
N VAL A 483 -15.21 25.94 10.85
CA VAL A 483 -16.01 25.48 9.71
C VAL A 483 -15.13 24.94 8.59
N SER A 484 -13.95 25.49 8.32
CA SER A 484 -12.95 24.92 7.38
C SER A 484 -12.59 23.48 7.76
N GLY A 485 -12.35 23.21 9.06
CA GLY A 485 -12.06 21.87 9.57
C GLY A 485 -13.25 20.91 9.45
N GLY A 486 -14.48 21.41 9.63
CA GLY A 486 -15.70 20.63 9.41
C GLY A 486 -15.96 20.32 7.93
N LEU A 487 -15.82 21.32 7.06
CA LEU A 487 -16.01 21.21 5.61
C LEU A 487 -14.97 20.29 4.95
N TYR A 488 -13.73 20.23 5.46
CA TYR A 488 -12.74 19.22 5.03
C TYR A 488 -13.31 17.79 5.11
N PHE A 489 -13.99 17.46 6.21
CA PHE A 489 -14.63 16.15 6.37
C PHE A 489 -15.94 16.04 5.57
N ALA A 490 -16.77 17.10 5.52
CA ALA A 490 -18.01 17.09 4.73
C ALA A 490 -17.73 16.80 3.25
N LYS A 491 -16.79 17.53 2.63
CA LYS A 491 -16.34 17.33 1.25
C LYS A 491 -15.79 15.91 1.02
N LEU A 492 -15.08 15.35 2.00
CA LEU A 492 -14.58 13.96 1.94
C LEU A 492 -15.72 12.92 1.98
N ILE A 493 -16.71 13.11 2.85
CA ILE A 493 -17.92 12.26 2.93
C ILE A 493 -18.70 12.34 1.61
N GLU A 494 -19.01 13.56 1.18
CA GLU A 494 -19.73 13.86 -0.05
C GLU A 494 -19.05 13.32 -1.30
N LYS A 495 -17.72 13.36 -1.38
CA LYS A 495 -16.95 12.80 -2.50
C LYS A 495 -16.86 11.26 -2.47
N THR A 496 -16.94 10.65 -1.29
CA THR A 496 -16.80 9.19 -1.13
C THR A 496 -18.15 8.46 -1.24
N LEU A 497 -19.26 9.06 -0.80
CA LEU A 497 -20.55 8.37 -0.70
C LEU A 497 -21.55 8.70 -1.82
N ASN A 498 -21.47 9.88 -2.45
CA ASN A 498 -22.29 10.18 -3.64
C ASN A 498 -21.74 9.43 -4.86
N LYS A 499 -22.33 8.26 -5.14
CA LYS A 499 -21.93 7.37 -6.24
C LYS A 499 -22.43 7.78 -7.62
N ASN A 500 -23.59 8.44 -7.70
CA ASN A 500 -24.21 8.80 -8.98
C ASN A 500 -23.55 10.04 -9.60
N GLY A 501 -23.01 10.92 -8.76
CA GLY A 501 -22.47 12.21 -9.17
C GLY A 501 -23.44 13.37 -9.00
N ASP A 502 -24.76 13.13 -9.01
CA ASP A 502 -25.87 14.10 -9.05
C ASP A 502 -25.62 15.45 -8.36
N LEU A 503 -25.22 15.44 -7.08
CA LEU A 503 -24.88 16.66 -6.31
C LEU A 503 -23.52 17.30 -6.67
N ALA A 504 -22.90 17.01 -7.83
CA ALA A 504 -21.58 17.53 -8.23
C ALA A 504 -21.60 19.06 -8.37
N VAL A 505 -22.57 19.60 -9.09
CA VAL A 505 -22.69 21.06 -9.31
C VAL A 505 -22.94 21.79 -7.99
N ILE A 506 -23.75 21.22 -7.09
CA ILE A 506 -24.05 21.81 -5.77
C ILE A 506 -22.83 21.77 -4.84
N ARG A 507 -22.02 20.71 -4.88
CA ARG A 507 -20.74 20.64 -4.16
C ARG A 507 -19.74 21.67 -4.70
N HIS A 508 -19.64 21.80 -6.03
CA HIS A 508 -18.82 22.83 -6.68
C HIS A 508 -19.28 24.25 -6.32
N ALA A 509 -20.60 24.48 -6.21
CA ALA A 509 -21.13 25.77 -5.77
C ALA A 509 -20.74 26.09 -4.32
N ALA A 510 -20.85 25.11 -3.41
CA ALA A 510 -20.37 25.26 -2.04
C ALA A 510 -18.85 25.50 -1.98
N ASP A 511 -18.05 24.83 -2.83
CA ASP A 511 -16.61 25.04 -2.93
C ASP A 511 -16.25 26.46 -3.38
N VAL A 512 -16.86 26.97 -4.46
CA VAL A 512 -16.59 28.32 -5.01
C VAL A 512 -16.96 29.41 -3.99
N ILE A 513 -18.17 29.34 -3.42
CA ILE A 513 -18.63 30.33 -2.45
C ILE A 513 -17.79 30.29 -1.17
N TRP A 514 -17.38 29.10 -0.72
CA TRP A 514 -16.53 28.99 0.47
C TRP A 514 -15.17 29.68 0.31
N VAL A 515 -14.58 29.70 -0.89
CA VAL A 515 -13.32 30.46 -1.13
C VAL A 515 -13.54 31.97 -0.95
N GLY A 516 -14.67 32.51 -1.41
CA GLY A 516 -15.06 33.91 -1.14
C GLY A 516 -15.20 34.19 0.36
N VAL A 517 -15.93 33.32 1.06
CA VAL A 517 -16.28 33.46 2.47
C VAL A 517 -15.07 33.28 3.41
N GLU A 518 -14.17 32.32 3.12
CA GLU A 518 -13.00 31.99 3.95
C GLU A 518 -11.88 33.04 3.83
N PHE A 519 -11.57 33.49 2.61
CA PHE A 519 -10.40 34.34 2.35
C PHE A 519 -10.71 35.83 2.21
N TYR A 520 -11.91 36.18 1.71
CA TYR A 520 -12.29 37.56 1.41
C TYR A 520 -13.48 38.06 2.25
N GLN A 521 -14.17 37.17 2.96
CA GLN A 521 -15.42 37.45 3.67
C GLN A 521 -16.51 38.02 2.75
N THR A 522 -16.49 37.61 1.48
CA THR A 522 -17.47 37.99 0.44
C THR A 522 -18.38 36.82 0.08
N TRP A 523 -19.60 37.14 -0.36
CA TRP A 523 -20.54 36.21 -0.96
C TRP A 523 -21.05 36.84 -2.26
N GLN A 524 -20.72 36.25 -3.41
CA GLN A 524 -21.10 36.78 -4.75
C GLN A 524 -20.87 38.29 -4.88
N ASP A 525 -19.62 38.71 -4.64
CA ASP A 525 -19.15 40.10 -4.63
C ASP A 525 -19.77 41.02 -3.56
N VAL A 526 -20.73 40.54 -2.75
CA VAL A 526 -21.23 41.24 -1.55
C VAL A 526 -20.24 41.05 -0.40
N ASP A 527 -19.64 42.15 0.06
CA ASP A 527 -18.83 42.20 1.29
C ASP A 527 -19.74 42.05 2.52
N LEU A 528 -19.63 40.88 3.19
CA LEU A 528 -20.47 40.53 4.33
C LEU A 528 -20.16 41.40 5.57
N ARG A 529 -18.95 41.94 5.69
CA ARG A 529 -18.57 42.86 6.76
C ARG A 529 -19.10 44.26 6.50
N ARG A 530 -19.15 44.69 5.24
CA ARG A 530 -19.80 45.95 4.86
C ARG A 530 -21.31 45.93 5.11
N GLU A 531 -21.99 44.81 4.85
CA GLU A 531 -23.41 44.67 5.22
C GLU A 531 -23.61 44.59 6.75
N SER A 532 -22.73 43.90 7.48
CA SER A 532 -22.69 43.89 8.96
C SER A 532 -22.55 45.29 9.57
N LEU A 533 -21.75 46.16 8.94
CA LEU A 533 -21.51 47.54 9.40
C LEU A 533 -22.60 48.55 8.97
N LYS A 534 -23.33 48.28 7.88
CA LYS A 534 -24.48 49.10 7.44
C LYS A 534 -25.75 48.84 8.27
N SER A 535 -25.96 47.59 8.67
CA SER A 535 -27.25 47.10 9.14
C SER A 535 -27.44 47.38 10.63
N GLN A 536 -28.54 48.07 10.99
CA GLN A 536 -28.82 48.42 12.39
C GLN A 536 -29.40 47.26 13.20
N SER A 537 -29.91 46.21 12.54
CA SER A 537 -30.39 44.97 13.16
C SER A 537 -30.10 43.74 12.30
N HIS A 538 -30.05 42.56 12.92
CA HIS A 538 -30.02 41.29 12.19
C HIS A 538 -31.21 41.12 11.22
N GLU A 539 -32.41 41.62 11.53
CA GLU A 539 -33.55 41.56 10.61
C GLU A 539 -33.24 42.29 9.29
N THR A 540 -32.74 43.54 9.37
CA THR A 540 -32.35 44.29 8.16
C THR A 540 -31.22 43.60 7.38
N THR A 541 -30.29 42.95 8.10
CA THR A 541 -29.20 42.17 7.49
C THR A 541 -29.73 40.96 6.72
N LEU A 542 -30.58 40.15 7.37
CA LEU A 542 -31.21 38.97 6.80
C LEU A 542 -32.09 39.34 5.60
N GLN A 543 -32.84 40.43 5.69
CA GLN A 543 -33.72 40.89 4.62
C GLN A 543 -32.93 41.44 3.42
N ASN A 544 -31.82 42.16 3.64
CA ASN A 544 -30.92 42.57 2.57
C ASN A 544 -30.31 41.36 1.83
N LEU A 545 -29.78 40.38 2.56
CA LEU A 545 -29.24 39.14 1.96
C LEU A 545 -30.32 38.34 1.22
N SER A 546 -31.52 38.24 1.81
CA SER A 546 -32.67 37.54 1.22
C SER A 546 -33.12 38.19 -0.09
N ASN A 547 -33.28 39.52 -0.09
CA ASN A 547 -33.72 40.28 -1.27
C ASN A 547 -32.67 40.22 -2.39
N ASN A 548 -31.39 40.45 -2.10
CA ASN A 548 -30.31 40.38 -3.09
C ASN A 548 -30.25 38.97 -3.72
N ALA A 549 -30.30 37.93 -2.89
CA ALA A 549 -30.29 36.55 -3.35
C ALA A 549 -31.57 36.16 -4.11
N GLN A 550 -32.72 36.76 -3.79
CA GLN A 550 -33.95 36.59 -4.54
C GLN A 550 -33.84 37.23 -5.93
N THR A 551 -33.40 38.49 -6.04
CA THR A 551 -33.25 39.19 -7.32
C THR A 551 -32.40 38.40 -8.31
N ILE A 552 -31.24 37.89 -7.88
CA ILE A 552 -30.36 37.04 -8.70
C ILE A 552 -31.08 35.80 -9.25
N VAL A 553 -31.95 35.18 -8.44
CA VAL A 553 -32.71 33.98 -8.82
C VAL A 553 -33.90 34.31 -9.72
N ASP A 554 -34.65 35.37 -9.42
CA ASP A 554 -35.83 35.78 -10.19
C ASP A 554 -35.45 36.38 -11.55
N ASP A 555 -34.33 37.12 -11.64
CA ASP A 555 -33.77 37.58 -12.92
C ASP A 555 -33.39 36.38 -13.81
N PHE A 556 -32.66 35.41 -13.28
CA PHE A 556 -32.31 34.18 -14.00
C PHE A 556 -33.55 33.38 -14.43
N LEU A 557 -34.54 33.23 -13.56
CA LEU A 557 -35.80 32.53 -13.87
C LEU A 557 -36.69 33.30 -14.85
N SER A 558 -36.53 34.62 -14.96
CA SER A 558 -37.19 35.42 -16.00
C SER A 558 -36.54 35.18 -17.37
N ALA A 559 -35.20 35.19 -17.43
CA ALA A 559 -34.43 34.98 -18.66
C ALA A 559 -34.52 33.55 -19.20
N THR A 560 -34.62 32.55 -18.31
CA THR A 560 -34.63 31.11 -18.67
C THR A 560 -36.02 30.48 -18.73
N ARG A 561 -37.10 31.27 -18.60
CA ARG A 561 -38.50 30.80 -18.46
C ARG A 561 -39.00 29.84 -19.55
N GLY A 562 -38.38 29.84 -20.72
CA GLY A 562 -38.71 28.95 -21.85
C GLY A 562 -37.75 27.78 -22.09
N ASP A 563 -36.65 27.64 -21.35
CA ASP A 563 -35.62 26.61 -21.58
C ASP A 563 -35.95 25.29 -20.86
N PRO A 564 -36.19 24.16 -21.57
CA PRO A 564 -36.42 22.86 -20.93
C PRO A 564 -35.26 22.36 -20.08
N LEU A 565 -34.01 22.73 -20.40
CA LEU A 565 -32.83 22.32 -19.66
C LEU A 565 -32.77 23.00 -18.28
N MET A 566 -33.20 24.25 -18.19
CA MET A 566 -33.18 25.04 -16.95
C MET A 566 -34.36 24.73 -16.02
N GLN A 567 -35.30 23.87 -16.42
CA GLN A 567 -36.31 23.31 -15.51
C GLN A 567 -35.71 22.37 -14.45
N ASN A 568 -34.52 21.80 -14.71
CA ASN A 568 -33.79 20.99 -13.73
C ASN A 568 -32.79 21.85 -12.92
N PRO A 569 -32.96 22.03 -11.61
CA PRO A 569 -32.04 22.79 -10.77
C PRO A 569 -30.59 22.27 -10.70
N LEU A 570 -30.32 21.05 -11.16
CA LEU A 570 -28.94 20.52 -11.27
C LEU A 570 -28.18 21.07 -12.49
N ASN A 571 -28.88 21.66 -13.47
CA ASN A 571 -28.29 22.28 -14.66
C ASN A 571 -27.99 23.78 -14.47
N TRP A 572 -28.34 24.35 -13.32
CA TRP A 572 -28.22 25.78 -13.05
C TRP A 572 -26.76 26.21 -12.83
N PRO A 573 -26.40 27.48 -13.12
CA PRO A 573 -25.10 28.03 -12.76
C PRO A 573 -24.85 27.98 -11.23
N VAL A 574 -23.58 27.89 -10.87
CA VAL A 574 -23.08 27.81 -9.48
C VAL A 574 -23.62 28.96 -8.62
N GLU A 575 -23.65 30.13 -9.21
CA GLU A 575 -24.07 31.40 -8.62
C GLU A 575 -25.56 31.34 -8.26
N ILE A 576 -26.40 30.85 -9.18
CA ILE A 576 -27.85 30.75 -8.98
C ILE A 576 -28.21 29.66 -7.96
N ILE A 577 -27.47 28.54 -7.94
CA ILE A 577 -27.64 27.49 -6.91
C ILE A 577 -27.34 28.06 -5.52
N ALA A 578 -26.25 28.81 -5.38
CA ALA A 578 -25.86 29.44 -4.12
C ALA A 578 -26.81 30.58 -3.71
N ALA A 579 -27.28 31.41 -4.65
CA ALA A 579 -28.29 32.45 -4.41
C ALA A 579 -29.60 31.84 -3.92
N ARG A 580 -30.08 30.76 -4.57
CA ARG A 580 -31.29 30.06 -4.12
C ARG A 580 -31.11 29.37 -2.76
N SER A 581 -29.89 28.98 -2.38
CA SER A 581 -29.59 28.53 -1.02
C SER A 581 -29.70 29.69 -0.02
N MET A 582 -29.02 30.81 -0.28
CA MET A 582 -29.06 32.01 0.58
C MET A 582 -30.49 32.49 0.82
N TYR A 583 -31.28 32.67 -0.24
CA TYR A 583 -32.68 33.09 -0.16
C TYR A 583 -33.55 32.15 0.70
N ARG A 584 -33.47 30.82 0.49
CA ARG A 584 -34.26 29.84 1.28
C ARG A 584 -33.91 29.86 2.76
N VAL A 585 -32.62 29.94 3.08
CA VAL A 585 -32.13 29.90 4.47
C VAL A 585 -32.45 31.20 5.20
N THR A 586 -32.21 32.36 4.58
CA THR A 586 -32.60 33.67 5.15
C THR A 586 -34.11 33.79 5.36
N GLN A 587 -34.95 33.38 4.40
CA GLN A 587 -36.41 33.33 4.56
C GLN A 587 -36.83 32.41 5.72
N THR A 588 -36.22 31.23 5.85
CA THR A 588 -36.53 30.30 6.94
C THR A 588 -36.15 30.87 8.31
N ILE A 589 -34.98 31.51 8.42
CA ILE A 589 -34.54 32.18 9.65
C ILE A 589 -35.49 33.32 10.01
N LEU A 590 -35.84 34.20 9.05
CA LEU A 590 -36.77 35.31 9.25
C LEU A 590 -38.14 34.82 9.76
N GLN A 591 -38.76 33.84 9.08
CA GLN A 591 -40.05 33.26 9.46
C GLN A 591 -40.02 32.61 10.85
N THR A 592 -38.89 32.01 11.24
CA THR A 592 -38.73 31.41 12.57
C THR A 592 -38.32 32.43 13.64
N HIS A 593 -37.93 33.65 13.25
CA HIS A 593 -37.64 34.75 14.16
C HIS A 593 -38.89 35.58 14.50
N THR A 594 -39.83 35.75 13.55
CA THR A 594 -41.09 36.50 13.77
C THR A 594 -41.95 35.94 14.92
N ASN A 595 -41.70 34.70 15.34
CA ASN A 595 -42.38 34.03 16.46
C ASN A 595 -41.68 34.22 17.83
N ASN A 596 -40.45 34.76 17.86
CA ASN A 596 -39.61 34.92 19.06
C ASN A 596 -39.22 36.39 19.26
N VAL A 597 -40.19 37.22 19.67
CA VAL A 597 -39.99 38.66 19.92
C VAL A 597 -38.97 38.87 21.04
N GLY A 598 -37.83 39.51 20.73
CA GLY A 598 -36.84 39.97 21.72
C GLY A 598 -35.42 39.39 21.61
N GLN A 599 -35.15 38.51 20.65
CA GLN A 599 -33.84 37.84 20.47
C GLN A 599 -32.74 38.81 19.98
N ASN A 600 -31.57 38.81 20.65
CA ASN A 600 -30.44 39.71 20.34
C ASN A 600 -29.53 39.16 19.21
N ASP A 601 -28.72 40.01 18.58
CA ASP A 601 -27.82 39.62 17.47
C ASP A 601 -26.83 38.50 17.87
N GLU A 602 -26.31 38.56 19.11
CA GLU A 602 -25.41 37.55 19.68
C GLU A 602 -26.10 36.20 19.89
N GLU A 603 -27.38 36.23 20.29
CA GLU A 603 -28.20 35.04 20.51
C GLU A 603 -28.56 34.38 19.17
N LEU A 604 -28.85 35.17 18.13
CA LEU A 604 -29.01 34.68 16.77
C LEU A 604 -27.69 34.09 16.22
N PHE A 605 -26.54 34.73 16.48
CA PHE A 605 -25.22 34.19 16.11
C PHE A 605 -24.94 32.84 16.78
N GLU A 606 -25.27 32.70 18.06
CA GLU A 606 -25.15 31.43 18.78
C GLU A 606 -26.15 30.37 18.27
N ARG A 607 -27.40 30.76 17.95
CA ARG A 607 -28.38 29.88 17.30
C ARG A 607 -27.89 29.37 15.94
N LEU A 608 -27.32 30.25 15.10
CA LEU A 608 -26.69 29.86 13.83
C LEU A 608 -25.50 28.92 14.08
N SER A 609 -24.66 29.21 15.07
CA SER A 609 -23.54 28.34 15.48
C SER A 609 -24.03 26.94 15.90
N VAL A 610 -25.13 26.85 16.66
CA VAL A 610 -25.75 25.56 17.05
C VAL A 610 -26.30 24.82 15.84
N MET A 611 -26.95 25.50 14.88
CA MET A 611 -27.41 24.85 13.64
C MET A 611 -26.27 24.33 12.78
N ILE A 612 -25.21 25.13 12.57
CA ILE A 612 -23.98 24.71 11.86
C ILE A 612 -23.33 23.51 12.56
N SER A 613 -23.21 23.56 13.89
CA SER A 613 -22.71 22.46 14.74
C SER A 613 -23.54 21.20 14.58
N SER A 614 -24.87 21.32 14.55
CA SER A 614 -25.83 20.21 14.42
C SER A 614 -25.79 19.55 13.03
N ILE A 615 -25.67 20.35 11.96
CA ILE A 615 -25.52 19.85 10.58
C ILE A 615 -24.16 19.17 10.38
N LEU A 616 -23.08 19.77 10.90
CA LEU A 616 -21.76 19.12 10.93
C LEU A 616 -21.80 17.82 11.72
N ALA A 617 -22.41 17.81 12.91
CA ALA A 617 -22.54 16.61 13.72
C ALA A 617 -23.24 15.48 12.98
N ALA A 618 -24.37 15.75 12.31
CA ALA A 618 -25.10 14.77 11.50
C ALA A 618 -24.27 14.26 10.31
N CYS A 619 -23.64 15.17 9.56
CA CYS A 619 -22.75 14.83 8.45
C CYS A 619 -21.65 13.86 8.90
N LEU A 620 -20.91 14.22 9.95
CA LEU A 620 -19.73 13.53 10.46
C LEU A 620 -20.01 12.11 10.98
N THR A 621 -21.27 11.75 11.28
CA THR A 621 -21.65 10.35 11.58
C THR A 621 -21.28 9.39 10.44
N ASN A 622 -21.29 9.88 9.19
CA ASN A 622 -20.95 9.11 8.00
C ASN A 622 -19.44 8.82 7.85
N LEU A 623 -18.56 9.37 8.70
CA LEU A 623 -17.13 9.07 8.65
C LEU A 623 -16.83 7.58 8.80
N VAL A 624 -17.65 6.83 9.55
CA VAL A 624 -17.52 5.37 9.64
C VAL A 624 -17.76 4.70 8.28
N SER A 625 -18.81 5.11 7.56
CA SER A 625 -19.09 4.65 6.19
C SER A 625 -17.94 4.99 5.23
N VAL A 626 -17.32 6.17 5.36
CA VAL A 626 -16.12 6.56 4.58
C VAL A 626 -14.90 5.70 4.90
N ILE A 627 -14.63 5.44 6.18
CA ILE A 627 -13.51 4.60 6.65
C ILE A 627 -13.67 3.16 6.14
N ILE A 628 -14.87 2.58 6.28
CA ILE A 628 -15.17 1.23 5.78
C ILE A 628 -15.11 1.17 4.25
N PHE A 629 -15.65 2.16 3.53
CA PHE A 629 -15.56 2.22 2.07
C PHE A 629 -14.10 2.29 1.59
N LYS A 630 -13.24 3.10 2.22
CA LYS A 630 -11.80 3.12 1.94
C LYS A 630 -11.11 1.78 2.23
N CYS A 631 -11.60 1.00 3.19
CA CYS A 631 -11.10 -0.36 3.44
C CYS A 631 -11.52 -1.40 2.39
N HIS A 632 -12.48 -1.08 1.52
CA HIS A 632 -13.10 -2.04 0.58
C HIS A 632 -12.54 -2.02 -0.84
N SER A 633 -11.48 -1.26 -1.15
CA SER A 633 -10.96 -1.13 -2.52
C SER A 633 -10.69 -2.48 -3.21
N ASP A 634 -11.32 -2.67 -4.37
CA ASP A 634 -11.21 -3.87 -5.21
C ASP A 634 -9.90 -3.89 -6.03
N VAL A 635 -9.32 -2.72 -6.32
CA VAL A 635 -8.05 -2.57 -7.04
C VAL A 635 -6.89 -2.97 -6.11
N ILE A 636 -6.10 -3.97 -6.51
CA ILE A 636 -5.04 -4.55 -5.67
C ILE A 636 -3.96 -3.50 -5.38
N GLU A 637 -3.60 -2.74 -6.40
CA GLU A 637 -2.55 -1.73 -6.42
C GLU A 637 -2.87 -0.51 -5.52
N GLU A 638 -4.15 -0.14 -5.39
CA GLU A 638 -4.59 0.98 -4.53
C GLU A 638 -4.90 0.57 -3.10
N ARG A 639 -5.16 -0.73 -2.86
CA ARG A 639 -5.75 -1.23 -1.60
C ARG A 639 -4.92 -0.86 -0.36
N GLU A 640 -3.59 -0.98 -0.43
CA GLU A 640 -2.72 -0.67 0.70
C GLU A 640 -2.80 0.82 1.08
N GLU A 641 -2.70 1.73 0.12
CA GLU A 641 -2.82 3.18 0.36
C GLU A 641 -4.24 3.58 0.76
N SER A 642 -5.28 2.94 0.22
CA SER A 642 -6.67 3.21 0.60
C SER A 642 -6.95 2.82 2.06
N VAL A 643 -6.48 1.65 2.53
CA VAL A 643 -6.58 1.26 3.95
C VAL A 643 -5.66 2.12 4.83
N ARG A 644 -4.46 2.51 4.34
CA ARG A 644 -3.57 3.47 5.04
C ARG A 644 -4.29 4.79 5.33
N GLN A 645 -5.02 5.32 4.34
CA GLN A 645 -5.84 6.52 4.49
C GLN A 645 -7.00 6.28 5.46
N ALA A 646 -7.67 5.13 5.42
CA ALA A 646 -8.70 4.77 6.39
C ALA A 646 -8.17 4.75 7.83
N ALA A 647 -6.96 4.21 8.07
CA ALA A 647 -6.32 4.19 9.38
C ALA A 647 -5.90 5.59 9.87
N ILE A 648 -5.41 6.46 8.97
CA ILE A 648 -5.11 7.86 9.31
C ILE A 648 -6.41 8.62 9.61
N LEU A 649 -7.45 8.44 8.79
CA LEU A 649 -8.75 9.09 8.94
C LEU A 649 -9.42 8.69 10.26
N LEU A 650 -9.44 7.40 10.60
CA LEU A 650 -9.90 6.90 11.90
C LEU A 650 -9.19 7.61 13.06
N GLY A 651 -7.87 7.81 12.97
CA GLY A 651 -7.11 8.57 13.95
C GLY A 651 -7.49 10.07 14.00
N GLN A 652 -7.84 10.68 12.87
CA GLN A 652 -8.30 12.08 12.83
C GLN A 652 -9.73 12.26 13.36
N SER A 653 -10.58 11.22 13.27
CA SER A 653 -11.99 11.25 13.69
C SER A 653 -12.26 10.62 15.05
N ASP A 654 -11.29 9.97 15.68
CA ASP A 654 -11.40 9.18 16.91
C ASP A 654 -12.25 9.85 18.03
N GLU A 655 -11.97 11.13 18.30
CA GLU A 655 -12.65 11.92 19.34
C GLU A 655 -13.99 12.52 18.87
N ILE A 656 -14.10 12.86 17.57
CA ILE A 656 -15.36 13.26 16.93
C ILE A 656 -16.38 12.12 17.03
N LEU A 657 -15.97 10.90 16.67
CA LEU A 657 -16.83 9.71 16.75
C LEU A 657 -17.31 9.43 18.18
N LYS A 658 -16.45 9.66 19.19
CA LYS A 658 -16.80 9.49 20.62
C LYS A 658 -17.82 10.52 21.13
N ILE A 659 -17.84 11.73 20.56
CA ILE A 659 -18.82 12.77 20.88
C ILE A 659 -20.14 12.56 20.13
N LEU A 660 -20.12 11.88 18.98
CA LEU A 660 -21.32 11.59 18.18
C LEU A 660 -22.02 10.29 18.60
N GLN A 661 -21.27 9.26 19.03
CA GLN A 661 -21.82 7.95 19.41
C GLN A 661 -22.96 8.03 20.48
N PRO A 662 -22.90 8.88 21.53
CA PRO A 662 -23.96 8.95 22.54
C PRO A 662 -25.25 9.65 22.07
N ARG A 663 -25.25 10.33 20.91
CA ARG A 663 -26.35 11.23 20.50
C ARG A 663 -27.59 10.52 19.96
N GLY A 664 -27.52 9.20 19.73
CA GLY A 664 -28.59 8.39 19.16
C GLY A 664 -28.76 8.65 17.66
N LEU A 665 -28.30 7.73 16.82
CA LEU A 665 -28.42 7.86 15.36
C LEU A 665 -29.87 7.55 14.91
N PRO A 666 -30.45 8.34 13.99
CA PRO A 666 -31.81 8.10 13.50
C PRO A 666 -31.89 6.81 12.67
N GLY A 667 -33.07 6.20 12.58
CA GLY A 667 -33.31 4.92 11.89
C GLY A 667 -33.33 5.00 10.35
N ILE A 668 -32.34 5.66 9.75
CA ILE A 668 -32.19 5.86 8.30
C ILE A 668 -31.39 4.68 7.70
N ASP A 669 -31.67 4.27 6.45
CA ASP A 669 -30.81 3.30 5.76
C ASP A 669 -29.38 3.85 5.60
N PRO A 670 -28.32 3.07 5.87
CA PRO A 670 -26.93 3.53 5.77
C PRO A 670 -26.48 4.09 4.41
N LYS A 671 -27.22 3.86 3.31
CA LYS A 671 -26.96 4.52 2.00
C LYS A 671 -27.61 5.90 1.95
N GLU A 672 -28.81 6.04 2.51
CA GLU A 672 -29.58 7.27 2.58
C GLU A 672 -29.03 8.24 3.64
N ALA A 673 -28.43 7.73 4.72
CA ALA A 673 -27.77 8.53 5.75
C ALA A 673 -26.64 9.43 5.20
N ALA A 674 -26.14 9.16 3.99
CA ALA A 674 -25.16 9.98 3.29
C ALA A 674 -25.74 11.31 2.74
N TYR A 675 -27.07 11.47 2.63
CA TYR A 675 -27.72 12.63 2.02
C TYR A 675 -28.53 13.44 3.05
N ILE A 676 -28.29 14.74 3.11
CA ILE A 676 -28.92 15.62 4.10
C ILE A 676 -30.45 15.70 3.94
N ASP A 677 -30.99 15.65 2.72
CA ASP A 677 -32.45 15.71 2.53
C ASP A 677 -33.15 14.41 2.97
N SER A 678 -32.47 13.25 2.94
CA SER A 678 -32.99 11.99 3.51
C SER A 678 -33.06 12.07 5.05
N TRP A 679 -32.13 12.78 5.70
CA TRP A 679 -32.27 13.14 7.12
C TRP A 679 -33.44 14.10 7.36
N ARG A 680 -33.62 15.11 6.51
CA ARG A 680 -34.73 16.08 6.63
C ARG A 680 -36.09 15.40 6.49
N ALA A 681 -36.23 14.48 5.53
CA ALA A 681 -37.44 13.67 5.36
C ALA A 681 -37.76 12.83 6.62
N PHE A 682 -36.75 12.14 7.18
CA PHE A 682 -36.90 11.38 8.42
C PHE A 682 -37.30 12.28 9.61
N MET A 683 -36.62 13.42 9.77
CA MET A 683 -36.85 14.38 10.87
C MET A 683 -38.17 15.17 10.74
N ALA A 684 -38.79 15.19 9.56
CA ALA A 684 -40.14 15.70 9.36
C ALA A 684 -41.20 14.63 9.74
N ALA A 685 -41.03 13.39 9.26
CA ALA A 685 -41.96 12.29 9.51
C ALA A 685 -42.00 11.85 11.00
N SER A 686 -40.89 11.99 11.73
CA SER A 686 -40.88 11.72 13.18
C SER A 686 -41.74 12.73 13.96
N SER A 687 -41.76 14.01 13.56
CA SER A 687 -42.62 15.03 14.19
C SER A 687 -44.13 14.80 13.97
N SER A 688 -44.55 14.37 12.77
CA SER A 688 -45.98 14.09 12.52
C SER A 688 -46.50 12.94 13.39
N ASN A 689 -45.70 11.88 13.56
CA ASN A 689 -46.10 10.72 14.37
C ASN A 689 -46.24 11.07 15.87
N VAL A 690 -45.40 11.98 16.39
CA VAL A 690 -45.55 12.49 17.77
C VAL A 690 -46.85 13.31 17.90
N GLN A 691 -47.16 14.16 16.92
CA GLN A 691 -48.39 14.96 16.91
C GLN A 691 -49.65 14.07 16.91
N GLU A 692 -49.64 12.99 16.11
CA GLU A 692 -50.74 12.02 16.00
C GLU A 692 -50.90 11.16 17.26
N GLN A 693 -49.81 10.82 17.95
CA GLN A 693 -49.89 10.21 19.28
C GLN A 693 -50.48 11.18 20.33
N PHE A 694 -50.12 12.46 20.30
CA PHE A 694 -50.68 13.47 21.22
C PHE A 694 -52.18 13.73 20.99
N THR A 695 -52.66 13.76 19.73
CA THR A 695 -54.10 13.85 19.46
C THR A 695 -54.83 12.59 19.92
N THR A 696 -54.27 11.41 19.68
CA THR A 696 -54.83 10.12 20.14
C THR A 696 -54.87 10.00 21.67
N PHE A 697 -53.89 10.55 22.38
CA PHE A 697 -53.87 10.58 23.85
C PHE A 697 -54.94 11.54 24.41
N ASN A 698 -55.10 12.71 23.78
CA ASN A 698 -56.11 13.69 24.18
C ASN A 698 -57.56 13.24 23.86
N THR A 699 -57.80 12.51 22.77
CA THR A 699 -59.13 11.91 22.53
C THR A 699 -59.46 10.80 23.53
N LYS A 700 -58.49 9.94 23.88
CA LYS A 700 -58.68 8.94 24.95
C LYS A 700 -58.96 9.59 26.32
N LYS A 701 -58.24 10.64 26.70
CA LYS A 701 -58.45 11.35 27.96
C LYS A 701 -59.82 12.05 28.06
N LYS A 702 -60.51 12.26 26.93
CA LYS A 702 -61.89 12.80 26.87
C LYS A 702 -62.99 11.71 26.91
N LEU A 703 -62.61 10.42 26.93
CA LEU A 703 -63.53 9.27 26.89
C LEU A 703 -63.41 8.32 28.09
N SER A 704 -62.30 8.34 28.83
CA SER A 704 -62.10 7.54 30.06
C SER A 704 -62.63 8.23 31.32
N GLY A 705 -63.94 8.55 31.33
CA GLY A 705 -64.66 9.17 32.45
C GLY A 705 -65.56 8.21 33.22
N ILE A 706 -65.21 6.91 33.28
CA ILE A 706 -66.02 5.85 33.90
C ILE A 706 -65.12 4.99 34.79
N VAL A 707 -65.60 4.68 36.00
CA VAL A 707 -64.93 3.88 37.04
C VAL A 707 -65.35 2.41 36.92
N PHE A 708 -64.42 1.46 37.13
CA PHE A 708 -64.72 0.13 37.69
C PHE A 708 -63.50 -0.47 38.41
N TYR A 709 -63.74 -1.52 39.19
CA TYR A 709 -62.84 -2.16 40.17
C TYR A 709 -62.56 -3.62 39.80
N ASP A 710 -61.39 -4.14 40.19
CA ASP A 710 -61.04 -5.54 40.57
C ASP A 710 -59.59 -5.91 40.16
N GLN A 711 -59.03 -7.05 40.57
CA GLN A 711 -58.62 -7.55 41.89
C GLN A 711 -57.78 -8.84 41.65
N ASP A 712 -56.87 -9.21 42.57
CA ASP A 712 -56.26 -10.56 42.71
C ASP A 712 -55.38 -11.07 41.52
N PHE A 713 -54.47 -12.08 41.59
CA PHE A 713 -53.87 -12.95 42.64
C PHE A 713 -52.55 -13.58 42.08
N VAL A 714 -51.55 -14.14 42.80
CA VAL A 714 -50.92 -13.86 44.12
C VAL A 714 -49.62 -14.70 44.30
N LYS A 715 -48.70 -14.28 45.20
CA LYS A 715 -47.57 -15.03 45.85
C LYS A 715 -46.32 -15.49 45.07
N CYS A 716 -45.17 -15.20 45.69
CA CYS A 716 -43.93 -16.01 45.68
C CYS A 716 -43.73 -16.71 47.05
N PRO A 717 -42.83 -17.69 47.18
CA PRO A 717 -42.27 -18.12 48.47
C PRO A 717 -40.72 -18.08 48.54
N SER A 718 -40.19 -18.06 49.77
CA SER A 718 -38.78 -18.33 50.14
C SER A 718 -38.55 -19.85 50.32
N SER A 719 -37.43 -20.44 50.80
CA SER A 719 -36.29 -19.97 51.62
C SER A 719 -35.17 -21.04 51.68
N CYS A 720 -33.98 -20.70 52.22
CA CYS A 720 -32.98 -21.62 52.84
C CYS A 720 -32.18 -22.61 51.94
N SER A 721 -30.97 -23.11 52.29
CA SER A 721 -29.98 -22.74 53.34
C SER A 721 -28.63 -23.52 53.30
N LYS A 722 -27.56 -22.90 53.84
CA LYS A 722 -26.42 -23.46 54.65
C LYS A 722 -25.23 -24.27 54.03
N LEU A 723 -24.01 -23.84 54.45
CA LEU A 723 -22.79 -24.60 54.90
C LEU A 723 -21.95 -25.49 53.91
N GLU A 724 -20.63 -25.73 54.06
CA GLU A 724 -19.53 -25.12 54.87
C GLU A 724 -18.10 -25.51 54.35
N TYR A 725 -17.04 -25.09 55.07
CA TYR A 725 -15.58 -25.37 54.92
C TYR A 725 -14.87 -24.72 53.71
N GLY A 726 -13.66 -24.12 53.80
CA GLY A 726 -12.74 -23.82 54.92
C GLY A 726 -11.27 -24.05 54.47
N PHE A 727 -10.21 -23.35 54.87
CA PHE A 727 -9.89 -22.14 55.66
C PHE A 727 -8.32 -21.97 55.56
N VAL A 728 -7.69 -21.02 56.28
CA VAL A 728 -6.20 -20.84 56.46
C VAL A 728 -5.46 -20.12 55.29
N VAL A 729 -4.89 -18.89 55.34
CA VAL A 729 -4.26 -17.98 56.38
C VAL A 729 -2.76 -18.33 56.61
N LEU A 730 -1.73 -17.44 56.67
CA LEU A 730 -1.61 -16.05 57.16
C LEU A 730 -1.22 -14.97 56.10
N TYR A 731 -0.10 -14.23 56.28
CA TYR A 731 -0.01 -12.78 55.98
C TYR A 731 1.44 -12.20 56.10
N LEU A 732 1.62 -10.87 55.96
CA LEU A 732 2.80 -10.00 56.28
C LEU A 732 3.94 -9.91 55.21
N LEU A 733 4.22 -8.73 54.61
CA LEU A 733 5.22 -7.65 54.95
C LEU A 733 6.66 -7.94 54.47
N GLU A 734 7.54 -6.97 54.11
CA GLU A 734 7.62 -5.52 54.43
C GLU A 734 8.42 -4.67 53.40
N SER A 735 8.11 -3.36 53.29
CA SER A 735 8.95 -2.16 52.94
C SER A 735 9.83 -2.09 51.64
N LYS A 736 9.82 -0.97 50.88
CA LYS A 736 10.75 0.20 50.88
C LYS A 736 12.22 -0.09 50.53
N THR A 737 12.99 0.79 49.88
CA THR A 737 12.72 2.12 49.27
C THR A 737 12.71 2.00 47.71
N ASP A 738 13.03 2.94 46.80
CA ASP A 738 13.51 4.34 46.84
C ASP A 738 13.15 5.12 45.55
N ALA A 739 13.49 6.41 45.46
CA ALA A 739 13.19 7.28 44.31
C ALA A 739 14.32 8.26 43.94
N GLY A 740 14.61 8.41 42.64
CA GLY A 740 15.48 9.47 42.12
C GLY A 740 16.01 9.25 40.70
N GLY A 741 16.37 10.35 40.02
CA GLY A 741 17.17 10.32 38.78
C GLY A 741 16.42 10.56 37.46
N PHE A 742 16.36 11.82 37.02
CA PHE A 742 15.99 12.18 35.64
C PHE A 742 17.16 11.89 34.65
N ASN A 743 16.86 11.95 33.35
CA ASN A 743 17.84 12.04 32.24
C ASN A 743 18.80 10.84 31.99
N SER A 744 18.37 9.90 31.14
CA SER A 744 19.22 9.50 30.00
C SER A 744 18.38 8.96 28.82
N ILE A 745 18.64 9.46 27.60
CA ILE A 745 17.97 8.99 26.38
C ILE A 745 18.62 7.68 25.92
N LYS A 746 18.19 6.56 26.50
CA LYS A 746 18.60 5.22 26.03
C LYS A 746 18.00 4.94 24.64
N ARG A 747 18.81 5.17 23.60
CA ARG A 747 18.52 4.72 22.23
C ARG A 747 18.32 3.18 22.26
N PRO A 748 17.29 2.62 21.60
CA PRO A 748 17.21 1.18 21.41
C PRO A 748 18.40 0.71 20.55
N PRO A 749 18.87 -0.55 20.71
CA PRO A 749 20.10 -1.01 20.07
C PRO A 749 19.98 -0.95 18.54
N LEU A 750 20.92 -0.23 17.92
CA LEU A 750 21.17 -0.32 16.49
C LEU A 750 21.46 -1.79 16.13
N PHE A 751 20.81 -2.27 15.06
CA PHE A 751 21.03 -3.60 14.53
C PHE A 751 22.49 -3.68 14.07
N ASN A 752 23.37 -4.33 14.85
CA ASN A 752 24.80 -4.23 14.66
C ASN A 752 25.25 -5.09 13.46
N ILE A 753 25.23 -4.47 12.29
CA ILE A 753 25.60 -5.03 10.99
C ILE A 753 26.99 -5.70 11.05
N SER A 754 27.96 -5.15 11.79
CA SER A 754 29.28 -5.79 11.94
C SER A 754 29.20 -7.12 12.70
N ARG A 755 28.29 -7.27 13.66
CA ARG A 755 28.08 -8.54 14.38
C ARG A 755 27.35 -9.56 13.51
N PHE A 756 26.45 -9.11 12.62
CA PHE A 756 25.80 -9.98 11.62
C PHE A 756 26.83 -10.52 10.61
N PHE A 757 27.62 -9.65 9.96
CA PHE A 757 28.69 -10.09 9.05
C PHE A 757 29.76 -10.95 9.73
N ARG A 758 30.13 -10.66 10.99
CA ARG A 758 31.10 -11.47 11.74
C ARG A 758 30.57 -12.87 12.12
N ILE A 759 29.25 -13.07 12.15
CA ILE A 759 28.62 -14.39 12.27
C ILE A 759 28.62 -15.11 10.91
N GLN A 760 28.30 -14.42 9.82
CA GLN A 760 28.39 -15.00 8.47
C GLN A 760 29.82 -15.45 8.15
N ALA A 761 30.83 -14.63 8.47
CA ALA A 761 32.25 -14.96 8.28
C ALA A 761 32.68 -16.25 8.99
N ARG A 762 32.07 -16.59 10.14
CA ARG A 762 32.32 -17.85 10.86
C ARG A 762 31.54 -19.06 10.32
N LYS A 763 30.62 -18.88 9.37
CA LYS A 763 29.91 -19.96 8.66
C LYS A 763 30.51 -20.29 7.27
N ILE A 764 31.52 -19.55 6.81
CA ILE A 764 32.12 -19.70 5.46
C ILE A 764 32.67 -21.11 5.18
N THR A 765 33.08 -21.86 6.21
CA THR A 765 33.56 -23.26 6.09
C THR A 765 32.60 -24.17 5.31
N PHE A 766 31.30 -23.89 5.33
CA PHE A 766 30.28 -24.66 4.60
C PHE A 766 30.40 -24.54 3.07
N LEU A 767 30.80 -23.39 2.52
CA LEU A 767 30.93 -23.22 1.06
C LEU A 767 32.08 -24.05 0.47
N ASN A 768 33.18 -24.23 1.22
CA ASN A 768 34.29 -25.06 0.75
C ASN A 768 33.87 -26.53 0.57
N ASN A 769 33.01 -27.05 1.45
CA ASN A 769 32.46 -28.40 1.30
C ASN A 769 31.53 -28.51 0.09
N PHE A 770 30.78 -27.45 -0.24
CA PHE A 770 29.94 -27.42 -1.44
C PHE A 770 30.75 -27.42 -2.74
N LYS A 771 31.95 -26.80 -2.74
CA LYS A 771 32.90 -26.87 -3.86
C LYS A 771 33.47 -28.29 -4.03
N ASN A 772 33.76 -28.98 -2.93
CA ASN A 772 34.22 -30.38 -2.96
C ASN A 772 33.13 -31.36 -3.46
N PHE A 773 31.84 -31.08 -3.21
CA PHE A 773 30.73 -31.92 -3.66
C PHE A 773 30.61 -31.98 -5.19
N PHE A 774 30.80 -30.85 -5.88
CA PHE A 774 30.85 -30.82 -7.35
C PHE A 774 32.12 -31.46 -7.92
N ALA A 775 33.28 -31.23 -7.30
CA ALA A 775 34.54 -31.86 -7.72
C ALA A 775 34.52 -33.40 -7.61
N LEU A 776 33.68 -33.97 -6.74
CA LEU A 776 33.45 -35.41 -6.64
C LEU A 776 32.52 -35.96 -7.74
N THR A 777 31.63 -35.16 -8.31
CA THR A 777 30.74 -35.61 -9.40
C THR A 777 31.45 -35.64 -10.76
N GLU A 778 32.45 -34.79 -10.95
CA GLU A 778 33.23 -34.70 -12.19
C GLU A 778 34.23 -35.84 -12.37
N LYS A 779 34.68 -36.48 -11.26
CA LYS A 779 35.74 -37.49 -11.28
C LYS A 779 35.28 -38.92 -11.62
N ASN A 780 33.97 -39.16 -11.68
CA ASN A 780 33.37 -40.49 -11.88
C ASN A 780 32.58 -40.57 -13.21
N ASN A 781 33.27 -40.43 -14.35
CA ASN A 781 32.70 -40.66 -15.68
C ASN A 781 33.61 -41.57 -16.51
N CYS A 782 33.41 -42.89 -16.42
CA CYS A 782 34.15 -43.88 -17.23
C CYS A 782 33.38 -45.18 -17.51
N SER A 783 32.14 -45.06 -17.98
CA SER A 783 31.55 -45.94 -19.00
C SER A 783 30.12 -45.48 -19.31
N ALA A 784 29.63 -45.78 -20.51
CA ALA A 784 28.24 -45.54 -20.87
C ALA A 784 27.55 -46.89 -21.04
N ASP A 785 26.71 -47.27 -20.08
CA ASP A 785 25.40 -47.88 -20.39
C ASP A 785 24.45 -47.95 -19.18
N THR A 786 23.17 -48.19 -19.48
CA THR A 786 22.04 -48.44 -18.56
C THR A 786 21.59 -47.31 -17.60
N SER A 787 20.27 -47.25 -17.43
CA SER A 787 19.54 -46.34 -16.54
C SER A 787 19.41 -46.87 -15.10
N LEU A 788 18.95 -45.97 -14.22
CA LEU A 788 18.25 -46.20 -12.92
C LEU A 788 18.99 -46.17 -11.55
N PRO A 789 20.32 -46.36 -11.36
CA PRO A 789 20.88 -46.57 -10.02
C PRO A 789 20.97 -45.33 -9.11
N PHE A 790 20.74 -44.11 -9.61
CA PHE A 790 20.94 -42.87 -8.84
C PHE A 790 19.95 -42.67 -7.67
N PHE A 791 18.76 -43.26 -7.73
CA PHE A 791 17.74 -43.05 -6.69
C PHE A 791 17.95 -43.92 -5.45
N ASP A 792 18.39 -45.17 -5.63
CA ASP A 792 18.55 -46.11 -4.51
C ASP A 792 19.78 -45.77 -3.64
N SER A 793 20.88 -45.30 -4.24
CA SER A 793 22.06 -44.87 -3.46
C SER A 793 21.75 -43.71 -2.50
N ILE A 794 20.82 -42.81 -2.85
CA ILE A 794 20.40 -41.73 -1.96
C ILE A 794 19.46 -42.25 -0.86
N ALA A 795 18.59 -43.22 -1.17
CA ALA A 795 17.75 -43.86 -0.16
C ALA A 795 18.57 -44.62 0.89
N VAL A 796 19.54 -45.42 0.46
CA VAL A 796 20.45 -46.18 1.35
C VAL A 796 21.32 -45.24 2.20
N ALA A 797 21.88 -44.18 1.61
CA ALA A 797 22.71 -43.21 2.35
C ALA A 797 21.95 -42.44 3.45
N PHE A 798 20.62 -42.34 3.36
CA PHE A 798 19.79 -41.79 4.44
C PHE A 798 19.39 -42.82 5.51
N GLN A 799 19.43 -44.12 5.20
CA GLN A 799 18.96 -45.17 6.10
C GLN A 799 19.95 -45.49 7.23
N ASP A 800 21.25 -45.24 7.03
CA ASP A 800 22.28 -45.34 8.08
C ASP A 800 22.38 -44.09 8.97
N TYR A 801 21.80 -42.95 8.59
CA TYR A 801 21.84 -41.73 9.40
C TYR A 801 20.84 -41.76 10.57
N ASP A 802 19.78 -42.57 10.48
CA ASP A 802 18.70 -42.71 11.47
C ASP A 802 19.10 -43.64 12.66
N ARG A 803 20.40 -43.79 12.94
CA ARG A 803 20.98 -44.73 13.91
C ARG A 803 22.01 -44.14 14.89
N HIS A 804 22.21 -42.82 14.90
CA HIS A 804 23.15 -42.12 15.81
C HIS A 804 22.56 -40.85 16.43
#